data_AF-A0A6P1REM5-F1
#
_entry.id   AF-A0A6P1REM5-F1
#
_cell.length_a   1.000
_cell.length_b   1.000
_cell.length_c   1.000
_cell.angle_alpha   90.00
_cell.angle_beta   90.00
_cell.angle_gamma   90.00
#
_symmetry.space_group_name_H-M   'P 1'
#
loop_
_entity.id
_entity.type
_entity.pdbx_description
1 polymer ?
#
loop_
_entity_poly.entity_id
_entity_poly.type
_entity_poly.pdbx_seq_one_letter_code
_entity_poly.pdbx_strand_id
1 'polypeptide(L)'
;MASPASNGAERQSGSLVVVRTVDEITSETFVRITADGSVTAYNGHVDLGTGIRTALGQIVAEELDVSFARVVIVLGDTAVVPNQGATIASETIQITAVPLRKAAAQARHFLIARAAERLELPEADLKIEDGLVRGHDNRSVSYGELIGGETIRLELADDVAVKPVGDYAIVGQSMPRVDLPAKATGELTFVHDVRLPGMLHGRVVRPPYAGVDAGPFVGTSLLAVDESSVRDVPGIIAVVQIGDFVGIVAEREENAIRAAEQLKVSWKPTPTLTDLADVETALRANPSTPRTLIDKGDVNAAISGAAKPMQRTYVWPYQMHASIGPSCAVADFQSGNIRVWSGTQNPHLLRGDLALLIERPESEIEVIRLEAAGCYGRNCADDVTADALLLSRAVGRPVRVQLTREQEHAWEPKGTAQLIDVNGGLNADGGVAAYDLATRYPSNAAPTLALLLTGRVSPHPAVLQMGDRTAIPPYDYDHMRVITHDMAPIVRASWLRGVSALPNTFAHESYIDEAATEAGVDPIEYRLRYLKDQRAVDLVNAVAERAGWTPRPVREEKDGEVVHGRGFAYALYVHSKFPGYGAAWSAWVADVAVNKTTGDVSVTRVVAGQDSGLMINPDGVRHQIHGNVIQSTSRALMEEVSFERGAVAAREWGAYPIIPFPDVPKIDVLMLPRPDQPPLGVGESASVPSAAAIANAIFDATGVRFREPPFTPERILRGLHGDARPAPQALPAPAAPQPSRIWQNPFARRAGIFATIAAVCTAAIGVGAALLPGRAIAPIARPDASVYSAATIARGAQLAALGNCAECHTTIGGAPNAGGRALATPFGTIYATNITPDVETGIGAWSYPAFERAMRDGQHRDGRQLYPAFPYTHFSKTSEADLQALYAYLMAQPAVRATPPANTLAFPFNIRPLLAGWNALFHQTKDFKPDPAQSAQWNRGAYLVESLGHCSACHSPRNALGAEQREAYLAGGFAEGWEAPPLTSLSQAPIPWSEDELYAYLRTGQSRYHGVAAGPMAPVVRDLTALPNQDIRAMAVYLNSFNDAATEAPDALAARLESATQVTTAASTGARLYQGACAVCHEVGGLPLFGSRPSLALNSNLHSASPDNLVQVILHGIAEPASSDLGYMPAFRNSMSDAQVEELVTFLRRQFAPDKPAWTGVRETIARVRSPAH
;
A
#
# COMPACT_ATOMS: atom_id res chain seq x y z
N MET A 1 -6.21 -25.20 9.96
CA MET A 1 -5.57 -26.38 10.56
C MET A 1 -6.06 -26.56 11.97
N ALA A 2 -6.58 -27.73 12.31
CA ALA A 2 -7.00 -28.02 13.67
C ALA A 2 -5.75 -28.05 14.57
N SER A 3 -5.76 -27.25 15.65
CA SER A 3 -5.00 -27.57 16.85
C SER A 3 -5.24 -29.05 17.16
N PRO A 4 -4.23 -29.84 17.61
CA PRO A 4 -4.47 -31.21 18.06
C PRO A 4 -5.37 -31.11 19.29
N ALA A 5 -6.67 -31.03 19.04
CA ALA A 5 -7.70 -30.99 20.05
C ALA A 5 -7.60 -32.31 20.80
N SER A 6 -7.49 -32.14 22.12
CA SER A 6 -7.53 -33.15 23.15
C SER A 6 -8.76 -34.05 22.97
N ASN A 7 -8.62 -35.10 22.17
CA ASN A 7 -9.55 -36.22 22.20
C ASN A 7 -9.16 -37.11 23.37
N GLY A 8 -9.98 -37.04 24.42
CA GLY A 8 -9.89 -37.89 25.60
C GLY A 8 -9.98 -39.37 25.23
N ALA A 9 -8.83 -40.03 25.28
CA ALA A 9 -8.58 -41.40 25.73
C ALA A 9 -7.11 -41.73 25.44
N GLU A 10 -6.16 -40.95 25.99
CA GLU A 10 -4.75 -41.36 25.94
C GLU A 10 -4.58 -42.58 26.83
N ARG A 11 -4.50 -43.77 26.21
CA ARG A 11 -3.67 -44.83 26.76
C ARG A 11 -2.29 -44.20 26.95
N GLN A 12 -1.80 -44.13 28.18
CA GLN A 12 -0.43 -43.72 28.49
C GLN A 12 0.52 -44.52 27.58
N SER A 13 0.97 -43.88 26.49
CA SER A 13 2.00 -44.40 25.62
C SER A 13 3.32 -43.85 26.16
N GLY A 14 4.30 -44.72 26.36
CA GLY A 14 5.60 -44.28 26.87
C GLY A 14 6.24 -43.21 25.98
N SER A 15 7.10 -42.40 26.56
CA SER A 15 7.84 -41.37 25.84
C SER A 15 9.22 -41.14 26.41
N LEU A 16 10.20 -40.94 25.54
CA LEU A 16 11.52 -40.41 25.86
C LEU A 16 11.56 -38.92 25.55
N VAL A 17 11.91 -38.08 26.53
CA VAL A 17 12.10 -36.64 26.33
C VAL A 17 13.50 -36.21 26.74
N VAL A 18 14.13 -35.36 25.93
CA VAL A 18 15.37 -34.68 26.27
C VAL A 18 15.07 -33.21 26.52
N VAL A 19 15.44 -32.74 27.70
CA VAL A 19 15.01 -31.44 28.23
C VAL A 19 16.16 -30.71 28.90
N ARG A 20 16.05 -29.39 29.02
CA ARG A 20 16.91 -28.57 29.88
C ARG A 20 16.08 -27.96 31.00
N THR A 21 16.47 -28.19 32.23
CA THR A 21 15.84 -27.59 33.41
C THR A 21 16.30 -26.14 33.53
N VAL A 22 15.35 -25.19 33.50
CA VAL A 22 15.64 -23.74 33.57
C VAL A 22 15.50 -23.23 34.99
N ASP A 23 14.45 -23.66 35.69
CA ASP A 23 14.23 -23.42 37.12
C ASP A 23 13.49 -24.62 37.76
N GLU A 24 13.09 -24.50 39.03
CA GLU A 24 12.46 -25.58 39.80
C GLU A 24 11.15 -26.11 39.21
N ILE A 25 10.48 -25.35 38.33
CA ILE A 25 9.16 -25.68 37.79
C ILE A 25 9.09 -25.68 36.26
N THR A 26 10.07 -25.12 35.55
CA THR A 26 10.10 -25.03 34.09
C THR A 26 11.21 -25.85 33.45
N SER A 27 10.89 -26.45 32.30
CA SER A 27 11.86 -27.21 31.51
C SER A 27 11.62 -26.99 30.03
N GLU A 28 12.71 -26.79 29.31
CA GLU A 28 12.73 -26.63 27.87
C GLU A 28 12.86 -28.00 27.20
N THR A 29 11.90 -28.39 26.38
CA THR A 29 11.97 -29.67 25.65
C THR A 29 12.64 -29.46 24.30
N PHE A 30 13.55 -30.37 23.91
CA PHE A 30 14.21 -30.33 22.61
C PHE A 30 13.75 -31.45 21.69
N VAL A 31 13.66 -32.68 22.21
CA VAL A 31 13.27 -33.87 21.46
C VAL A 31 12.32 -34.71 22.31
N ARG A 32 11.27 -35.23 21.68
CA ARG A 32 10.34 -36.21 22.22
C ARG A 32 10.21 -37.38 21.23
N ILE A 33 10.38 -38.60 21.73
CA ILE A 33 10.15 -39.84 20.98
C ILE A 33 9.05 -40.62 21.70
N THR A 34 7.98 -40.98 21.01
CA THR A 34 6.87 -41.75 21.59
C THR A 34 7.04 -43.26 21.31
N ALA A 35 6.32 -44.09 22.08
CA ALA A 35 6.38 -45.55 21.97
C ALA A 35 5.92 -46.11 20.61
N ASP A 36 5.24 -45.31 19.77
CA ASP A 36 4.92 -45.65 18.38
C ASP A 36 6.06 -45.33 17.39
N GLY A 37 7.17 -44.77 17.88
CA GLY A 37 8.33 -44.37 17.09
C GLY A 37 8.22 -42.99 16.44
N SER A 38 7.17 -42.21 16.72
CA SER A 38 7.04 -40.83 16.23
C SER A 38 8.04 -39.91 16.94
N VAL A 39 8.64 -38.99 16.19
CA VAL A 39 9.64 -38.04 16.71
C VAL A 39 9.13 -36.60 16.56
N THR A 40 9.06 -35.88 17.66
CA THR A 40 8.78 -34.44 17.68
C THR A 40 9.99 -33.70 18.22
N ALA A 41 10.44 -32.68 17.50
CA ALA A 41 11.52 -31.80 17.94
C ALA A 41 11.04 -30.35 18.02
N TYR A 42 11.64 -29.57 18.93
CA TYR A 42 11.17 -28.24 19.30
C TYR A 42 12.30 -27.22 19.17
N ASN A 43 12.01 -26.07 18.57
CA ASN A 43 12.95 -24.96 18.43
C ASN A 43 12.21 -23.63 18.60
N GLY A 44 12.81 -22.70 19.33
CA GLY A 44 12.22 -21.40 19.63
C GLY A 44 12.21 -20.43 18.45
N HIS A 45 13.11 -20.63 17.48
CA HIS A 45 13.12 -19.85 16.24
C HIS A 45 12.00 -20.28 15.29
N VAL A 46 11.67 -19.41 14.35
CA VAL A 46 10.53 -19.57 13.43
C VAL A 46 10.97 -19.59 11.98
N ASP A 47 10.21 -20.27 11.13
CA ASP A 47 10.49 -20.29 9.69
C ASP A 47 9.94 -19.02 9.04
N LEU A 48 10.85 -18.25 8.45
CA LEU A 48 10.56 -16.98 7.79
C LEU A 48 10.53 -17.13 6.26
N GLY A 49 10.21 -18.34 5.79
CA GLY A 49 10.27 -18.72 4.38
C GLY A 49 11.63 -19.24 3.94
N THR A 50 12.53 -19.53 4.90
CA THR A 50 13.91 -19.95 4.65
C THR A 50 14.09 -21.46 4.59
N GLY A 51 13.06 -22.23 4.98
CA GLY A 51 13.09 -23.69 4.97
C GLY A 51 13.81 -24.29 6.18
N ILE A 52 14.01 -23.52 7.25
CA ILE A 52 14.64 -24.01 8.48
C ILE A 52 13.88 -25.18 9.10
N ARG A 53 12.55 -25.27 8.95
CA ARG A 53 11.78 -26.42 9.45
C ARG A 53 12.29 -27.73 8.85
N THR A 54 12.63 -27.70 7.56
CA THR A 54 13.18 -28.85 6.83
C THR A 54 14.61 -29.15 7.28
N ALA A 55 15.46 -28.12 7.39
CA ALA A 55 16.85 -28.29 7.81
C ALA A 55 16.97 -28.83 9.26
N LEU A 56 16.19 -28.30 10.21
CA LEU A 56 16.14 -28.81 11.58
C LEU A 56 15.64 -30.26 11.62
N GLY A 57 14.65 -30.61 10.79
CA GLY A 57 14.18 -31.98 10.63
C GLY A 57 15.27 -32.93 10.14
N GLN A 58 16.10 -32.49 9.17
CA GLN A 58 17.24 -33.28 8.68
C GLN A 58 18.27 -33.52 9.78
N ILE A 59 18.60 -32.50 10.59
CA ILE A 59 19.55 -32.63 11.71
C ILE A 59 19.06 -33.68 12.71
N VAL A 60 17.78 -33.61 13.09
CA VAL A 60 17.19 -34.54 14.07
C VAL A 60 17.10 -35.96 13.50
N ALA A 61 16.67 -36.10 12.24
CA ALA A 61 16.58 -37.39 11.57
C ALA A 61 17.95 -38.07 11.44
N GLU A 62 18.97 -37.30 11.04
CA GLU A 62 20.36 -37.76 10.92
C GLU A 62 20.92 -38.24 12.26
N GLU A 63 20.75 -37.46 13.34
CA GLU A 63 21.28 -37.85 14.64
C GLU A 63 20.48 -38.99 15.30
N LEU A 64 19.24 -39.25 14.91
CA LEU A 64 18.46 -40.36 15.44
C LEU A 64 18.52 -41.62 14.58
N ASP A 65 19.16 -41.57 13.41
CA ASP A 65 19.11 -42.63 12.39
C ASP A 65 17.67 -43.07 12.06
N VAL A 66 16.78 -42.09 11.90
CA VAL A 66 15.38 -42.27 11.47
C VAL A 66 15.12 -41.63 10.11
N SER A 67 14.12 -42.12 9.40
CA SER A 67 13.66 -41.47 8.16
C SER A 67 13.13 -40.06 8.44
N PHE A 68 13.41 -39.14 7.52
CA PHE A 68 12.97 -37.74 7.61
C PHE A 68 11.45 -37.60 7.82
N ALA A 69 10.66 -38.51 7.25
CA ALA A 69 9.19 -38.51 7.37
C ALA A 69 8.67 -38.76 8.80
N ARG A 70 9.50 -39.31 9.71
CA ARG A 70 9.10 -39.53 11.11
C ARG A 70 9.30 -38.31 12.01
N VAL A 71 9.96 -37.27 11.52
CA VAL A 71 10.32 -36.10 12.31
C VAL A 71 9.35 -34.95 12.04
N VAL A 72 8.68 -34.50 13.10
CA VAL A 72 7.89 -33.27 13.11
C VAL A 72 8.62 -32.20 13.90
N ILE A 73 8.80 -31.03 13.31
CA ILE A 73 9.43 -29.88 13.98
C ILE A 73 8.34 -28.87 14.39
N VAL A 74 8.30 -28.52 15.67
CA VAL A 74 7.45 -27.47 16.25
C VAL A 74 8.30 -26.20 16.44
N LEU A 75 7.80 -25.07 15.95
CA LEU A 75 8.53 -23.79 15.91
C LEU A 75 7.71 -22.67 16.55
N GLY A 76 8.34 -21.88 17.42
CA GLY A 76 7.83 -20.59 17.91
C GLY A 76 6.54 -20.59 18.74
N ASP A 77 6.02 -21.76 19.11
CA ASP A 77 4.91 -21.87 20.06
C ASP A 77 5.45 -21.76 21.48
N THR A 78 5.26 -20.58 22.08
CA THR A 78 5.88 -20.21 23.36
C THR A 78 5.45 -21.07 24.56
N ALA A 79 4.42 -21.91 24.44
CA ALA A 79 4.02 -22.84 25.49
C ALA A 79 4.86 -24.12 25.51
N VAL A 80 5.45 -24.52 24.38
CA VAL A 80 6.07 -25.84 24.23
C VAL A 80 7.52 -25.80 23.72
N VAL A 81 7.94 -24.71 23.07
CA VAL A 81 9.29 -24.58 22.53
C VAL A 81 10.26 -23.92 23.53
N PRO A 82 11.57 -24.22 23.45
CA PRO A 82 12.59 -23.54 24.26
C PRO A 82 12.64 -22.04 23.98
N ASN A 83 12.92 -21.22 25.00
CA ASN A 83 13.11 -19.78 24.80
C ASN A 83 14.53 -19.51 24.28
N GLN A 84 14.67 -19.55 22.97
CA GLN A 84 15.94 -19.31 22.28
C GLN A 84 16.09 -17.87 21.77
N GLY A 85 15.22 -16.95 22.22
CA GLY A 85 15.23 -15.55 21.79
C GLY A 85 14.58 -15.30 20.43
N ALA A 86 15.06 -14.26 19.76
CA ALA A 86 14.55 -13.75 18.49
C ALA A 86 15.14 -14.49 17.28
N THR A 87 14.36 -14.70 16.21
CA THR A 87 14.89 -15.28 14.97
C THR A 87 15.63 -14.20 14.17
N ILE A 88 16.89 -13.94 14.51
CA ILE A 88 17.69 -12.86 13.91
C ILE A 88 19.10 -13.33 13.54
N ALA A 89 19.81 -12.47 12.79
CA ALA A 89 21.25 -12.57 12.57
C ALA A 89 21.73 -13.91 11.98
N SER A 90 20.85 -14.63 11.29
CA SER A 90 21.12 -15.97 10.74
C SER A 90 21.52 -17.04 11.78
N GLU A 91 21.10 -16.87 13.04
CA GLU A 91 21.57 -17.71 14.17
C GLU A 91 20.94 -19.12 14.24
N THR A 92 19.84 -19.41 13.54
CA THR A 92 19.09 -20.68 13.75
C THR A 92 19.96 -21.93 13.57
N ILE A 93 20.66 -22.07 12.45
CA ILE A 93 21.49 -23.25 12.18
C ILE A 93 22.82 -23.17 12.95
N GLN A 94 23.41 -21.98 13.05
CA GLN A 94 24.72 -21.77 13.64
C GLN A 94 24.72 -21.88 15.18
N ILE A 95 23.61 -21.51 15.83
CA ILE A 95 23.51 -21.37 17.29
C ILE A 95 22.42 -22.29 17.86
N THR A 96 21.17 -22.12 17.44
CA THR A 96 20.03 -22.76 18.15
C THR A 96 19.80 -24.22 17.75
N ALA A 97 20.32 -24.66 16.60
CA ALA A 97 20.32 -26.05 16.19
C ALA A 97 21.35 -26.90 16.94
N VAL A 98 22.39 -26.31 17.52
CA VAL A 98 23.44 -27.04 18.26
C VAL A 98 22.89 -27.84 19.45
N PRO A 99 22.13 -27.23 20.40
CA PRO A 99 21.54 -28.00 21.49
C PRO A 99 20.50 -29.03 21.01
N LEU A 100 19.73 -28.70 19.96
CA LEU A 100 18.77 -29.64 19.35
C LEU A 100 19.47 -30.90 18.81
N ARG A 101 20.60 -30.71 18.11
CA ARG A 101 21.43 -31.79 17.58
C ARG A 101 21.98 -32.67 18.69
N LYS A 102 22.49 -32.07 19.77
CA LYS A 102 22.99 -32.82 20.95
C LYS A 102 21.88 -33.60 21.64
N ALA A 103 20.68 -33.02 21.75
CA ALA A 103 19.53 -33.70 22.32
C ALA A 103 19.14 -34.95 21.51
N ALA A 104 19.12 -34.85 20.19
CA ALA A 104 18.88 -35.99 19.30
C ALA A 104 19.96 -37.08 19.45
N ALA A 105 21.25 -36.70 19.46
CA ALA A 105 22.35 -37.65 19.68
C ALA A 105 22.29 -38.33 21.06
N GLN A 106 21.93 -37.59 22.11
CA GLN A 106 21.79 -38.13 23.46
C GLN A 106 20.66 -39.15 23.56
N ALA A 107 19.52 -38.85 22.93
CA ALA A 107 18.41 -39.80 22.83
C ALA A 107 18.83 -41.08 22.10
N ARG A 108 19.58 -40.96 20.98
CA ARG A 108 20.16 -42.12 20.27
C ARG A 108 21.06 -42.95 21.18
N HIS A 109 22.01 -42.32 21.88
CA HIS A 109 22.94 -43.05 22.77
C HIS A 109 22.20 -43.79 23.89
N PHE A 110 21.21 -43.15 24.51
CA PHE A 110 20.39 -43.79 25.52
C PHE A 110 19.64 -45.02 24.97
N LEU A 111 19.07 -44.91 23.77
CA LEU A 111 18.34 -46.01 23.13
C LEU A 111 19.28 -47.14 22.69
N ILE A 112 20.48 -46.84 22.18
CA ILE A 112 21.49 -47.85 21.85
C ILE A 112 21.94 -48.61 23.10
N ALA A 113 22.26 -47.92 24.19
CA ALA A 113 22.66 -48.55 25.45
C ALA A 113 21.56 -49.49 25.97
N ARG A 114 20.30 -49.04 25.92
CA ARG A 114 19.15 -49.86 26.32
C ARG A 114 18.92 -51.05 25.38
N ALA A 115 19.20 -50.89 24.08
CA ALA A 115 19.15 -51.98 23.11
C ALA A 115 20.27 -53.00 23.33
N ALA A 116 21.47 -52.57 23.68
CA ALA A 116 22.60 -53.43 24.03
C ALA A 116 22.28 -54.31 25.22
N GLU A 117 21.68 -53.75 26.27
CA GLU A 117 21.16 -54.50 27.41
C GLU A 117 20.05 -55.48 26.99
N ARG A 118 19.08 -55.03 26.19
CA ARG A 118 17.92 -55.83 25.77
C ARG A 118 18.28 -56.98 24.84
N LEU A 119 19.27 -56.79 23.98
CA LEU A 119 19.76 -57.77 23.01
C LEU A 119 20.96 -58.56 23.54
N GLU A 120 21.51 -58.22 24.71
CA GLU A 120 22.72 -58.84 25.25
C GLU A 120 23.89 -58.81 24.24
N LEU A 121 24.09 -57.67 23.57
CA LEU A 121 25.15 -57.43 22.58
C LEU A 121 25.93 -56.16 22.95
N PRO A 122 27.24 -56.07 22.64
CA PRO A 122 28.00 -54.81 22.77
C PRO A 122 27.40 -53.70 21.89
N GLU A 123 27.41 -52.45 22.35
CA GLU A 123 26.90 -51.30 21.56
C GLU A 123 27.56 -51.19 20.17
N ALA A 124 28.86 -51.51 20.08
CA ALA A 124 29.62 -51.50 18.83
C ALA A 124 29.11 -52.48 17.76
N ASP A 125 28.34 -53.49 18.17
CA ASP A 125 27.76 -54.52 17.30
C ASP A 125 26.32 -54.20 16.87
N LEU A 126 25.79 -53.04 17.31
CA LEU A 126 24.45 -52.57 16.98
C LEU A 126 24.48 -51.53 15.86
N LYS A 127 23.49 -51.61 14.97
CA LYS A 127 23.24 -50.61 13.92
C LYS A 127 21.80 -50.17 13.98
N ILE A 128 21.52 -48.92 13.61
CA ILE A 128 20.17 -48.40 13.54
C ILE A 128 19.77 -48.27 12.07
N GLU A 129 18.61 -48.81 11.72
CA GLU A 129 17.97 -48.65 10.41
C GLU A 129 16.54 -48.12 10.63
N ASP A 130 16.30 -46.83 10.38
CA ASP A 130 14.99 -46.18 10.54
C ASP A 130 14.35 -46.39 11.93
N GLY A 131 15.15 -46.16 12.99
CA GLY A 131 14.75 -46.34 14.38
C GLY A 131 14.57 -47.80 14.82
N LEU A 132 14.99 -48.77 13.99
CA LEU A 132 15.11 -50.18 14.35
C LEU A 132 16.57 -50.50 14.67
N VAL A 133 16.87 -50.83 15.93
CA VAL A 133 18.21 -51.25 16.36
C VAL A 133 18.39 -52.73 16.03
N ARG A 134 19.42 -53.07 15.27
CA ARG A 134 19.73 -54.43 14.78
C ARG A 134 21.13 -54.85 15.22
N GLY A 135 21.24 -56.06 15.75
CA GLY A 135 22.51 -56.73 16.01
C GLY A 135 23.04 -57.48 14.79
N HIS A 136 24.32 -57.83 14.81
CA HIS A 136 24.97 -58.63 13.76
C HIS A 136 24.34 -60.03 13.58
N ASP A 137 23.58 -60.51 14.57
CA ASP A 137 22.91 -61.80 14.59
C ASP A 137 21.45 -61.74 14.11
N ASN A 138 21.04 -60.62 13.50
CA ASN A 138 19.69 -60.31 13.02
C ASN A 138 18.61 -60.16 14.12
N ARG A 139 18.96 -60.16 15.41
CA ARG A 139 18.01 -59.73 16.45
C ARG A 139 17.81 -58.22 16.34
N SER A 140 16.58 -57.77 16.57
CA SER A 140 16.25 -56.35 16.44
C SER A 140 15.22 -55.89 17.47
N VAL A 141 15.28 -54.61 17.82
CA VAL A 141 14.33 -53.94 18.70
C VAL A 141 14.15 -52.49 18.24
N SER A 142 12.90 -52.03 18.17
CA SER A 142 12.59 -50.65 17.77
C SER A 142 12.74 -49.66 18.92
N TYR A 143 12.93 -48.37 18.61
CA TYR A 143 12.88 -47.30 19.61
C TYR A 143 11.59 -47.33 20.45
N GLY A 144 10.46 -47.61 19.80
CA GLY A 144 9.17 -47.74 20.48
C GLY A 144 9.14 -48.86 21.51
N GLU A 145 9.69 -50.04 21.19
CA GLU A 145 9.80 -51.17 22.12
C GLU A 145 10.78 -50.92 23.26
N LEU A 146 11.85 -50.14 23.03
CA LEU A 146 12.81 -49.75 24.05
C LEU A 146 12.20 -48.77 25.06
N ILE A 147 11.30 -47.89 24.60
CA ILE A 147 10.57 -46.94 25.45
C ILE A 147 9.42 -47.64 26.18
N GLY A 148 8.67 -48.49 25.48
CA GLY A 148 7.55 -49.24 26.04
C GLY A 148 6.48 -48.33 26.66
N GLY A 149 6.11 -48.60 27.90
CA GLY A 149 5.15 -47.81 28.67
C GLY A 149 5.77 -46.75 29.58
N GLU A 150 7.08 -46.52 29.51
CA GLU A 150 7.79 -45.63 30.44
C GLU A 150 7.79 -44.17 29.98
N THR A 151 7.73 -43.25 30.94
CA THR A 151 8.03 -41.83 30.71
C THR A 151 9.47 -41.56 31.14
N ILE A 152 10.37 -41.50 30.18
CA ILE A 152 11.81 -41.35 30.38
C ILE A 152 12.19 -39.91 30.12
N ARG A 153 12.86 -39.28 31.09
CA ARG A 153 13.34 -37.90 30.99
C ARG A 153 14.85 -37.85 31.12
N LEU A 154 15.51 -37.28 30.11
CA LEU A 154 16.95 -37.05 30.09
C LEU A 154 17.24 -35.54 30.19
N GLU A 155 18.10 -35.16 31.11
CA GLU A 155 18.64 -33.80 31.16
C GLU A 155 19.69 -33.64 30.06
N LEU A 156 19.59 -32.56 29.28
CA LEU A 156 20.47 -32.28 28.14
C LEU A 156 21.91 -32.11 28.63
N ALA A 157 22.79 -33.01 28.19
CA ALA A 157 24.22 -32.92 28.45
C ALA A 157 24.93 -32.03 27.41
N ASP A 158 25.91 -31.26 27.85
CA ASP A 158 26.67 -30.36 26.97
C ASP A 158 27.78 -31.08 26.19
N ASP A 159 28.25 -32.23 26.67
CA ASP A 159 29.38 -33.00 26.13
C ASP A 159 28.95 -34.28 25.40
N VAL A 160 27.80 -34.24 24.73
CA VAL A 160 27.29 -35.35 23.92
C VAL A 160 28.07 -35.44 22.61
N ALA A 161 28.69 -36.61 22.35
CA ALA A 161 29.30 -36.90 21.06
C ALA A 161 28.22 -36.98 19.96
N VAL A 162 28.42 -36.23 18.89
CA VAL A 162 27.52 -36.18 17.73
C VAL A 162 28.08 -37.01 16.57
N LYS A 163 27.23 -37.41 15.64
CA LYS A 163 27.64 -38.22 14.49
C LYS A 163 28.70 -37.48 13.65
N PRO A 164 29.82 -38.13 13.25
CA PRO A 164 30.81 -37.49 12.39
C PRO A 164 30.22 -37.30 10.99
N VAL A 165 30.65 -36.24 10.30
CA VAL A 165 30.10 -35.86 8.98
C VAL A 165 30.25 -36.97 7.94
N GLY A 166 31.32 -37.79 8.04
CA GLY A 166 31.55 -38.92 7.14
C GLY A 166 30.46 -40.00 7.18
N ASP A 167 29.65 -40.04 8.25
CA ASP A 167 28.58 -41.02 8.42
C ASP A 167 27.20 -40.46 8.03
N TYR A 168 27.12 -39.21 7.57
CA TYR A 168 25.85 -38.58 7.23
C TYR A 168 25.19 -39.20 5.99
N ALA A 169 23.87 -39.40 6.08
CA ALA A 169 23.04 -39.92 4.98
C ALA A 169 21.93 -38.96 4.53
N ILE A 170 21.50 -38.05 5.40
CA ILE A 170 20.38 -37.12 5.23
C ILE A 170 20.88 -35.67 5.19
N VAL A 171 21.75 -35.27 6.11
CA VAL A 171 22.35 -33.92 6.13
C VAL A 171 23.30 -33.77 4.94
N GLY A 172 23.21 -32.64 4.23
CA GLY A 172 23.96 -32.39 2.99
C GLY A 172 23.24 -32.83 1.72
N GLN A 173 22.07 -33.47 1.84
CA GLN A 173 21.21 -33.82 0.71
C GLN A 173 20.11 -32.76 0.49
N SER A 174 19.74 -32.53 -0.77
CA SER A 174 18.61 -31.67 -1.13
C SER A 174 17.29 -32.39 -0.84
N MET A 175 16.58 -31.93 0.19
CA MET A 175 15.27 -32.44 0.57
C MET A 175 14.17 -31.43 0.23
N PRO A 176 13.01 -31.86 -0.32
CA PRO A 176 11.87 -30.98 -0.54
C PRO A 176 11.40 -30.34 0.76
N ARG A 177 11.02 -29.06 0.68
CA ARG A 177 10.51 -28.33 1.83
C ARG A 177 9.15 -28.84 2.28
N VAL A 178 9.05 -29.13 3.57
CA VAL A 178 7.82 -29.66 4.18
C VAL A 178 6.65 -28.66 4.20
N ASP A 179 6.94 -27.36 4.09
CA ASP A 179 5.93 -26.30 4.17
C ASP A 179 5.36 -25.88 2.80
N LEU A 180 6.01 -26.25 1.70
CA LEU A 180 5.59 -25.83 0.35
C LEU A 180 4.27 -26.45 -0.14
N PRO A 181 3.98 -27.76 0.06
CA PRO A 181 2.76 -28.35 -0.50
C PRO A 181 1.49 -27.62 -0.07
N ALA A 182 1.31 -27.39 1.23
CA ALA A 182 0.14 -26.70 1.77
C ALA A 182 0.02 -25.24 1.27
N LYS A 183 1.16 -24.55 1.10
CA LYS A 183 1.20 -23.19 0.52
C LYS A 183 0.80 -23.19 -0.96
N ALA A 184 1.28 -24.17 -1.74
CA ALA A 184 1.01 -24.28 -3.17
C ALA A 184 -0.44 -24.70 -3.46
N THR A 185 -1.08 -25.45 -2.58
CA THR A 185 -2.49 -25.88 -2.70
C THR A 185 -3.50 -24.90 -2.11
N GLY A 186 -3.04 -23.80 -1.49
CA GLY A 186 -3.92 -22.81 -0.86
C GLY A 186 -4.59 -23.31 0.42
N GLU A 187 -3.96 -24.23 1.14
CA GLU A 187 -4.42 -24.64 2.47
C GLU A 187 -4.29 -23.49 3.49
N LEU A 188 -5.08 -23.58 4.56
CA LEU A 188 -5.16 -22.55 5.60
C LEU A 188 -3.90 -22.52 6.48
N THR A 189 -2.81 -21.95 5.95
CA THR A 189 -1.47 -21.92 6.56
C THR A 189 -1.10 -20.59 7.20
N PHE A 190 -1.69 -19.47 6.75
CA PHE A 190 -1.33 -18.14 7.20
C PHE A 190 -2.17 -17.70 8.40
N VAL A 191 -1.65 -16.76 9.18
CA VAL A 191 -2.42 -16.15 10.28
C VAL A 191 -3.76 -15.54 9.81
N HIS A 192 -3.83 -15.08 8.56
CA HIS A 192 -5.04 -14.55 7.93
C HIS A 192 -6.18 -15.57 7.83
N ASP A 193 -5.84 -16.86 7.85
CA ASP A 193 -6.77 -17.98 7.69
C ASP A 193 -7.41 -18.44 9.01
N VAL A 194 -6.93 -17.94 10.16
CA VAL A 194 -7.45 -18.32 11.47
C VAL A 194 -8.92 -17.95 11.58
N ARG A 195 -9.74 -18.92 12.01
CA ARG A 195 -11.16 -18.76 12.29
C ARG A 195 -11.46 -19.41 13.64
N LEU A 196 -12.09 -18.67 14.54
CA LEU A 196 -12.49 -19.15 15.87
C LEU A 196 -14.00 -18.99 16.07
N PRO A 197 -14.65 -19.85 16.87
CA PRO A 197 -16.06 -19.67 17.21
C PRO A 197 -16.32 -18.31 17.85
N GLY A 198 -17.34 -17.60 17.35
CA GLY A 198 -17.72 -16.29 17.87
C GLY A 198 -16.69 -15.16 17.63
N MET A 199 -15.73 -15.37 16.74
CA MET A 199 -14.70 -14.38 16.38
C MET A 199 -15.31 -13.09 15.82
N LEU A 200 -14.80 -11.97 16.30
CA LEU A 200 -15.13 -10.61 15.84
C LEU A 200 -14.00 -10.04 15.00
N HIS A 201 -14.27 -8.94 14.30
CA HIS A 201 -13.32 -8.27 13.43
C HIS A 201 -12.97 -6.89 13.97
N GLY A 202 -11.66 -6.62 14.09
CA GLY A 202 -11.12 -5.37 14.57
C GLY A 202 -10.43 -4.55 13.49
N ARG A 203 -10.52 -3.22 13.63
CA ARG A 203 -9.74 -2.22 12.90
C ARG A 203 -9.21 -1.17 13.85
N VAL A 204 -8.08 -0.57 13.52
CA VAL A 204 -7.43 0.48 14.31
C VAL A 204 -7.40 1.78 13.53
N VAL A 205 -7.59 2.90 14.23
CA VAL A 205 -7.40 4.24 13.68
C VAL A 205 -6.07 4.76 14.22
N ARG A 206 -5.11 4.97 13.32
CA ARG A 206 -3.75 5.37 13.70
C ARG A 206 -3.65 6.89 13.93
N PRO A 207 -2.77 7.35 14.84
CA PRO A 207 -2.56 8.78 15.07
C PRO A 207 -1.90 9.47 13.87
N PRO A 208 -1.88 10.82 13.81
CA PRO A 208 -1.44 11.58 12.64
C PRO A 208 0.09 11.66 12.45
N TYR A 209 0.90 11.06 13.32
CA TYR A 209 2.37 11.09 13.29
C TYR A 209 3.00 9.80 12.73
N ALA A 210 2.56 9.40 11.54
CA ALA A 210 3.01 8.16 10.90
C ALA A 210 4.55 8.02 10.81
N GLY A 211 5.06 6.88 11.26
CA GLY A 211 6.49 6.56 11.23
C GLY A 211 7.32 7.18 12.36
N VAL A 212 6.69 7.78 13.38
CA VAL A 212 7.36 8.36 14.55
C VAL A 212 6.97 7.63 15.83
N ASP A 213 7.96 7.27 16.65
CA ASP A 213 7.80 6.51 17.89
C ASP A 213 8.47 7.17 19.11
N ALA A 214 9.00 8.39 18.96
CA ALA A 214 9.65 9.14 20.04
C ALA A 214 9.12 10.57 20.15
N GLY A 215 9.17 11.12 21.36
CA GLY A 215 8.81 12.51 21.66
C GLY A 215 7.59 12.66 22.56
N PRO A 216 7.40 13.86 23.15
CA PRO A 216 6.43 14.07 24.24
C PRO A 216 4.95 13.97 23.81
N PHE A 217 4.67 14.00 22.51
CA PHE A 217 3.32 13.92 21.95
C PHE A 217 2.87 12.48 21.64
N VAL A 218 3.81 11.52 21.59
CA VAL A 218 3.51 10.12 21.32
C VAL A 218 2.78 9.52 22.52
N GLY A 219 1.64 8.87 22.28
CA GLY A 219 0.78 8.31 23.32
C GLY A 219 -0.10 9.31 24.05
N THR A 220 -0.03 10.61 23.71
CA THR A 220 -0.78 11.69 24.39
C THR A 220 -1.42 12.71 23.45
N SER A 221 -1.50 12.43 22.15
CA SER A 221 -2.06 13.32 21.13
C SER A 221 -3.59 13.26 20.99
N LEU A 222 -4.25 12.20 21.44
CA LEU A 222 -5.70 12.06 21.30
C LEU A 222 -6.44 13.11 22.14
N LEU A 223 -7.38 13.83 21.51
CA LEU A 223 -8.23 14.82 22.19
C LEU A 223 -9.64 14.29 22.41
N ALA A 224 -10.25 13.72 21.37
CA ALA A 224 -11.62 13.21 21.43
C ALA A 224 -11.89 12.17 20.34
N VAL A 225 -12.79 11.24 20.64
CA VAL A 225 -13.38 10.28 19.69
C VAL A 225 -14.89 10.50 19.71
N ASP A 226 -15.50 10.77 18.55
CA ASP A 226 -16.95 10.91 18.41
C ASP A 226 -17.55 9.58 17.94
N GLU A 227 -17.90 8.71 18.89
CA GLU A 227 -18.51 7.40 18.61
C GLU A 227 -19.87 7.53 17.90
N SER A 228 -20.57 8.67 18.05
CA SER A 228 -21.86 8.87 17.38
C SER A 228 -21.72 8.96 15.85
N SER A 229 -20.52 9.24 15.35
CA SER A 229 -20.21 9.31 13.92
C SER A 229 -20.27 7.97 13.18
N VAL A 230 -20.31 6.85 13.90
CA VAL A 230 -20.40 5.49 13.32
C VAL A 230 -21.65 4.73 13.75
N ARG A 231 -22.60 5.41 14.38
CA ARG A 231 -23.83 4.78 14.93
C ARG A 231 -24.72 4.12 13.88
N ASP A 232 -24.58 4.51 12.62
CA ASP A 232 -25.32 3.97 11.47
C ASP A 232 -24.68 2.72 10.88
N VAL A 233 -23.46 2.36 11.30
CA VAL A 233 -22.79 1.14 10.89
C VAL A 233 -23.32 -0.04 11.71
N PRO A 234 -23.93 -1.06 11.08
CA PRO A 234 -24.51 -2.18 11.80
C PRO A 234 -23.45 -3.09 12.44
N GLY A 235 -23.80 -3.71 13.58
CA GLY A 235 -22.97 -4.75 14.20
C GLY A 235 -21.66 -4.25 14.81
N ILE A 236 -21.52 -2.95 15.10
CA ILE A 236 -20.44 -2.45 15.96
C ILE A 236 -20.65 -2.99 17.38
N ILE A 237 -19.58 -3.55 17.96
CA ILE A 237 -19.55 -4.09 19.32
C ILE A 237 -18.91 -3.09 20.30
N ALA A 238 -17.80 -2.46 19.91
CA ALA A 238 -17.10 -1.51 20.77
C ALA A 238 -16.21 -0.56 19.96
N VAL A 239 -16.04 0.66 20.47
CA VAL A 239 -14.92 1.56 20.17
C VAL A 239 -14.04 1.61 21.42
N VAL A 240 -12.74 1.33 21.27
CA VAL A 240 -11.79 1.19 22.37
C VAL A 240 -10.79 2.33 22.29
N GLN A 241 -10.65 3.08 23.37
CA GLN A 241 -9.73 4.21 23.49
C GLN A 241 -8.80 4.02 24.70
N ILE A 242 -7.48 4.04 24.47
CA ILE A 242 -6.46 3.98 25.51
C ILE A 242 -5.26 4.84 25.08
N GLY A 243 -5.08 6.02 25.69
CA GLY A 243 -4.06 6.97 25.21
C GLY A 243 -4.32 7.36 23.76
N ASP A 244 -3.34 7.17 22.88
CA ASP A 244 -3.46 7.36 21.43
C ASP A 244 -3.92 6.10 20.68
N PHE A 245 -4.15 4.98 21.37
CA PHE A 245 -4.72 3.79 20.75
C PHE A 245 -6.24 3.98 20.58
N VAL A 246 -6.70 3.92 19.33
CA VAL A 246 -8.12 3.89 18.98
C VAL A 246 -8.38 2.67 18.11
N GLY A 247 -9.31 1.82 18.52
CA GLY A 247 -9.73 0.68 17.72
C GLY A 247 -11.22 0.41 17.80
N ILE A 248 -11.72 -0.35 16.83
CA ILE A 248 -13.13 -0.62 16.61
C ILE A 248 -13.28 -2.12 16.47
N VAL A 249 -14.31 -2.69 17.09
CA VAL A 249 -14.68 -4.10 16.98
C VAL A 249 -16.09 -4.20 16.42
N ALA A 250 -16.27 -5.05 15.40
CA ALA A 250 -17.57 -5.34 14.80
C ALA A 250 -17.75 -6.84 14.53
N GLU A 251 -18.99 -7.25 14.31
CA GLU A 251 -19.34 -8.64 13.95
C GLU A 251 -18.82 -9.05 12.57
N ARG A 252 -18.73 -8.09 11.64
CA ARG A 252 -18.31 -8.29 10.25
C ARG A 252 -17.13 -7.39 9.91
N GLU A 253 -16.25 -7.87 9.04
CA GLU A 253 -15.01 -7.17 8.68
C GLU A 253 -15.27 -5.85 7.95
N GLU A 254 -16.17 -5.87 6.97
CA GLU A 254 -16.57 -4.71 6.18
C GLU A 254 -17.19 -3.60 7.04
N ASN A 255 -17.86 -3.95 8.14
CA ASN A 255 -18.42 -2.99 9.09
C ASN A 255 -17.31 -2.37 9.94
N ALA A 256 -16.33 -3.15 10.39
CA ALA A 256 -15.16 -2.62 11.09
C ALA A 256 -14.33 -1.68 10.18
N ILE A 257 -14.19 -2.02 8.89
CA ILE A 257 -13.53 -1.16 7.88
C ILE A 257 -14.30 0.16 7.74
N ARG A 258 -15.59 0.08 7.41
CA ARG A 258 -16.44 1.27 7.24
C ARG A 258 -16.44 2.16 8.47
N ALA A 259 -16.55 1.57 9.66
CA ALA A 259 -16.50 2.32 10.90
C ALA A 259 -15.14 3.01 11.12
N ALA A 260 -14.02 2.36 10.80
CA ALA A 260 -12.69 2.97 10.94
C ALA A 260 -12.48 4.16 9.99
N GLU A 261 -13.08 4.12 8.80
CA GLU A 261 -13.05 5.22 7.84
C GLU A 261 -13.97 6.39 8.23
N GLN A 262 -15.12 6.09 8.85
CA GLN A 262 -16.13 7.09 9.23
C GLN A 262 -15.89 7.73 10.60
N LEU A 263 -15.20 7.03 11.50
CA LEU A 263 -14.99 7.50 12.88
C LEU A 263 -14.27 8.83 12.92
N LYS A 264 -14.93 9.85 13.48
CA LYS A 264 -14.35 11.17 13.67
C LYS A 264 -13.47 11.17 14.91
N VAL A 265 -12.17 11.33 14.70
CA VAL A 265 -11.16 11.41 15.77
C VAL A 265 -10.43 12.75 15.71
N SER A 266 -10.34 13.42 16.85
CA SER A 266 -9.66 14.70 17.01
C SER A 266 -8.31 14.49 17.70
N TRP A 267 -7.25 14.97 17.06
CA TRP A 267 -5.87 14.86 17.53
C TRP A 267 -5.28 16.25 17.78
N LYS A 268 -4.31 16.35 18.68
CA LYS A 268 -3.43 17.51 18.79
C LYS A 268 -2.68 17.71 17.47
N PRO A 269 -2.34 18.96 17.09
CA PRO A 269 -1.46 19.21 15.96
C PRO A 269 -0.14 18.47 16.14
N THR A 270 0.29 17.75 15.10
CA THR A 270 1.62 17.13 15.07
C THR A 270 2.69 18.22 15.09
N PRO A 271 3.69 18.16 15.98
CA PRO A 271 4.78 19.11 15.97
C PRO A 271 5.59 18.97 14.67
N THR A 272 6.38 20.00 14.36
CA THR A 272 7.32 19.93 13.23
C THR A 272 8.31 18.78 13.45
N LEU A 273 8.30 17.82 12.53
CA LEU A 273 9.22 16.70 12.52
C LEU A 273 10.51 17.07 11.78
N THR A 274 11.57 16.28 11.99
CA THR A 274 12.83 16.43 11.26
C THR A 274 12.58 16.32 9.76
N ASP A 275 13.09 17.27 8.98
CA ASP A 275 13.03 17.21 7.53
C ASP A 275 13.97 16.10 7.02
N LEU A 276 13.42 15.21 6.20
CA LEU A 276 14.11 14.06 5.62
C LEU A 276 14.15 14.13 4.09
N ALA A 277 13.89 15.29 3.51
CA ALA A 277 14.12 15.53 2.09
C ALA A 277 15.61 15.42 1.71
N ASP A 278 16.51 15.71 2.66
CA ASP A 278 17.95 15.46 2.57
C ASP A 278 18.40 14.62 3.77
N VAL A 279 18.50 13.31 3.53
CA VAL A 279 18.86 12.31 4.54
C VAL A 279 20.30 12.49 5.02
N GLU A 280 21.24 12.89 4.16
CA GLU A 280 22.63 13.12 4.56
C GLU A 280 22.70 14.24 5.61
N THR A 281 22.09 15.39 5.30
CA THR A 281 22.08 16.53 6.22
C THR A 281 21.42 16.17 7.55
N ALA A 282 20.29 15.45 7.53
CA ALA A 282 19.61 14.99 8.74
C ALA A 282 20.48 14.05 9.59
N LEU A 283 21.18 13.10 8.97
CA LEU A 283 22.08 12.17 9.67
C LEU A 283 23.31 12.86 10.27
N ARG A 284 23.88 13.85 9.57
CA ARG A 284 25.00 14.66 10.11
C ARG A 284 24.57 15.51 11.31
N ALA A 285 23.36 16.07 11.27
CA ALA A 285 22.81 16.92 12.31
C ALA A 285 22.34 16.14 13.56
N ASN A 286 22.09 14.83 13.44
CA ASN A 286 21.59 14.02 14.54
C ASN A 286 22.64 13.87 15.66
N PRO A 287 22.29 14.17 16.94
CA PRO A 287 23.21 14.01 18.05
C PRO A 287 23.73 12.57 18.16
N SER A 288 25.04 12.42 18.34
CA SER A 288 25.68 11.10 18.38
C SER A 288 26.86 11.05 19.35
N THR A 289 27.20 9.84 19.77
CA THR A 289 28.40 9.57 20.58
C THR A 289 29.37 8.71 19.77
N PRO A 290 30.61 9.18 19.51
CA PRO A 290 31.60 8.40 18.78
C PRO A 290 32.13 7.26 19.64
N ARG A 291 32.29 6.08 19.02
CA ARG A 291 32.86 4.87 19.60
C ARG A 291 33.86 4.26 18.62
N THR A 292 35.12 4.22 19.03
CA THR A 292 36.21 3.63 18.24
C THR A 292 36.13 2.10 18.34
N LEU A 293 36.08 1.42 17.18
CA LEU A 293 36.10 -0.04 17.08
C LEU A 293 37.51 -0.58 16.89
N ILE A 294 38.30 0.12 16.06
CA ILE A 294 39.71 -0.18 15.80
C ILE A 294 40.47 1.13 15.54
N ASP A 295 41.73 1.18 15.97
CA ASP A 295 42.69 2.24 15.70
C ASP A 295 44.09 1.59 15.60
N LYS A 296 44.53 1.33 14.37
CA LYS A 296 45.73 0.55 14.01
C LYS A 296 46.68 1.44 13.20
N GLY A 297 47.94 1.50 13.62
CA GLY A 297 48.98 2.31 12.95
C GLY A 297 48.83 3.83 13.18
N ASP A 298 49.67 4.64 12.53
CA ASP A 298 49.55 6.12 12.55
C ASP A 298 48.68 6.62 11.38
N VAL A 299 47.35 6.59 11.59
CA VAL A 299 46.36 6.96 10.56
C VAL A 299 46.48 8.42 10.13
N ASN A 300 46.72 9.34 11.07
CA ASN A 300 46.76 10.77 10.75
C ASN A 300 48.01 11.12 9.92
N ALA A 301 49.17 10.56 10.26
CA ALA A 301 50.38 10.75 9.47
C ALA A 301 50.24 10.12 8.08
N ALA A 302 49.68 8.91 7.99
CA ALA A 302 49.48 8.21 6.72
C ALA A 302 48.50 8.94 5.78
N ILE A 303 47.41 9.51 6.29
CA ILE A 303 46.51 10.38 5.50
C ILE A 303 47.24 11.62 5.01
N SER A 304 48.02 12.28 5.88
CA SER A 304 48.74 13.51 5.54
C SER A 304 49.85 13.25 4.50
N GLY A 305 50.45 12.06 4.52
CA GLY A 305 51.49 11.62 3.60
C GLY A 305 50.98 10.92 2.33
N ALA A 306 49.67 10.73 2.15
CA ALA A 306 49.12 10.03 1.01
C ALA A 306 49.46 10.76 -0.29
N ALA A 307 50.03 10.03 -1.26
CA ALA A 307 50.34 10.58 -2.59
C ALA A 307 49.07 10.97 -3.36
N LYS A 308 47.96 10.27 -3.09
CA LYS A 308 46.64 10.55 -3.66
C LYS A 308 45.56 10.48 -2.58
N PRO A 309 45.15 11.63 -1.99
CA PRO A 309 44.06 11.67 -1.01
C PRO A 309 42.72 11.26 -1.62
N MET A 310 41.94 10.47 -0.88
CA MET A 310 40.65 9.93 -1.31
C MET A 310 39.63 10.02 -0.17
N GLN A 311 38.98 11.18 -0.04
CA GLN A 311 37.84 11.38 0.85
C GLN A 311 36.53 11.11 0.09
N ARG A 312 35.66 10.27 0.66
CA ARG A 312 34.38 9.86 0.07
C ARG A 312 33.27 9.82 1.11
N THR A 313 32.05 10.07 0.65
CA THR A 313 30.83 9.94 1.45
C THR A 313 29.87 9.02 0.71
N TYR A 314 29.27 8.09 1.45
CA TYR A 314 28.27 7.13 1.00
C TYR A 314 27.00 7.29 1.83
N VAL A 315 25.85 7.29 1.16
CA VAL A 315 24.54 7.50 1.78
C VAL A 315 23.64 6.31 1.48
N TRP A 316 23.01 5.76 2.51
CA TRP A 316 22.04 4.68 2.40
C TRP A 316 20.65 5.19 2.82
N PRO A 317 19.59 4.93 2.04
CA PRO A 317 18.26 5.49 2.29
C PRO A 317 17.48 4.71 3.35
N TYR A 318 16.39 5.30 3.84
CA TYR A 318 15.37 4.54 4.57
C TYR A 318 14.63 3.59 3.62
N GLN A 319 14.40 2.36 4.06
CA GLN A 319 13.72 1.31 3.30
C GLN A 319 12.66 0.64 4.18
N MET A 320 11.69 -0.07 3.60
CA MET A 320 10.68 -0.80 4.35
C MET A 320 10.78 -2.31 4.09
N HIS A 321 10.17 -3.11 4.97
CA HIS A 321 10.09 -4.55 4.75
C HIS A 321 9.12 -4.87 3.62
N ALA A 322 8.09 -4.05 3.43
CA ALA A 322 7.13 -4.14 2.32
C ALA A 322 6.59 -5.57 2.16
N SER A 323 6.04 -6.12 3.24
CA SER A 323 5.49 -7.48 3.22
C SER A 323 4.33 -7.55 2.21
N ILE A 324 4.22 -8.64 1.43
CA ILE A 324 3.24 -8.73 0.32
C ILE A 324 1.80 -8.72 0.83
N GLY A 325 1.54 -9.40 1.95
CA GLY A 325 0.28 -9.27 2.69
C GLY A 325 0.46 -8.34 3.89
N PRO A 326 -0.49 -7.42 4.17
CA PRO A 326 -0.48 -6.64 5.40
C PRO A 326 -0.53 -7.53 6.64
N SER A 327 0.07 -7.06 7.73
CA SER A 327 0.13 -7.80 8.99
C SER A 327 -1.27 -8.10 9.54
N CYS A 328 -1.45 -9.32 10.06
CA CYS A 328 -2.69 -9.78 10.67
C CYS A 328 -2.39 -10.60 11.93
N ALA A 329 -3.28 -10.54 12.91
CA ALA A 329 -3.25 -11.35 14.12
C ALA A 329 -4.66 -11.67 14.62
N VAL A 330 -4.76 -12.71 15.44
CA VAL A 330 -5.97 -13.06 16.19
C VAL A 330 -5.60 -13.18 17.66
N ALA A 331 -6.41 -12.61 18.55
CA ALA A 331 -6.25 -12.78 19.99
C ALA A 331 -7.55 -13.32 20.59
N ASP A 332 -7.43 -14.24 21.54
CA ASP A 332 -8.50 -14.78 22.38
C ASP A 332 -8.12 -14.53 23.85
N PHE A 333 -8.60 -13.42 24.39
CA PHE A 333 -8.40 -13.06 25.78
C PHE A 333 -9.44 -13.74 26.67
N GLN A 334 -9.00 -14.73 27.46
CA GLN A 334 -9.80 -15.33 28.53
C GLN A 334 -9.03 -15.21 29.86
N SER A 335 -9.77 -15.11 30.97
CA SER A 335 -9.13 -14.96 32.29
C SER A 335 -8.27 -16.18 32.61
N GLY A 336 -6.96 -15.98 32.77
CA GLY A 336 -5.98 -17.04 33.06
C GLY A 336 -5.56 -17.91 31.87
N ASN A 337 -6.07 -17.63 30.65
CA ASN A 337 -5.66 -18.31 29.43
C ASN A 337 -5.78 -17.36 28.23
N ILE A 338 -4.65 -16.77 27.82
CA ILE A 338 -4.59 -15.78 26.74
C ILE A 338 -3.84 -16.40 25.58
N ARG A 339 -4.51 -16.57 24.45
CA ARG A 339 -3.89 -17.11 23.23
C ARG A 339 -3.87 -16.06 22.14
N VAL A 340 -2.72 -15.93 21.48
CA VAL A 340 -2.57 -15.05 20.33
C VAL A 340 -1.93 -15.79 19.17
N TRP A 341 -2.58 -15.74 18.00
CA TRP A 341 -2.05 -16.24 16.74
C TRP A 341 -1.39 -15.08 16.00
N SER A 342 -0.10 -15.20 15.76
CA SER A 342 0.72 -14.11 15.22
C SER A 342 1.60 -14.58 14.07
N GLY A 343 1.88 -13.67 13.14
CA GLY A 343 2.92 -13.81 12.12
C GLY A 343 4.33 -13.41 12.60
N THR A 344 4.50 -13.04 13.87
CA THR A 344 5.74 -12.51 14.46
C THR A 344 6.98 -13.35 14.14
N GLN A 345 8.13 -12.70 13.98
CA GLN A 345 9.42 -13.38 13.90
C GLN A 345 10.05 -13.67 15.29
N ASN A 346 9.54 -13.05 16.37
CA ASN A 346 10.16 -13.05 17.70
C ASN A 346 9.14 -13.41 18.80
N PRO A 347 8.57 -14.63 18.79
CA PRO A 347 7.39 -14.98 19.60
C PRO A 347 7.60 -14.80 21.11
N HIS A 348 8.77 -15.19 21.66
CA HIS A 348 9.04 -15.03 23.10
C HIS A 348 9.21 -13.57 23.53
N LEU A 349 9.86 -12.73 22.72
CA LEU A 349 9.97 -11.30 23.02
C LEU A 349 8.60 -10.62 22.94
N LEU A 350 7.80 -10.99 21.92
CA LEU A 350 6.43 -10.50 21.81
C LEU A 350 5.60 -10.90 23.03
N ARG A 351 5.74 -12.13 23.54
CA ARG A 351 5.04 -12.56 24.77
C ARG A 351 5.35 -11.62 25.95
N GLY A 352 6.61 -11.23 26.13
CA GLY A 352 7.02 -10.25 27.14
C GLY A 352 6.39 -8.87 26.94
N ASP A 353 6.40 -8.36 25.70
CA ASP A 353 5.75 -7.09 25.35
C ASP A 353 4.23 -7.12 25.61
N LEU A 354 3.57 -8.22 25.26
CA LEU A 354 2.14 -8.41 25.51
C LEU A 354 1.84 -8.48 27.00
N ALA A 355 2.63 -9.24 27.77
CA ALA A 355 2.52 -9.33 29.23
C ALA A 355 2.62 -7.95 29.89
N LEU A 356 3.59 -7.13 29.45
CA LEU A 356 3.75 -5.75 29.90
C LEU A 356 2.56 -4.87 29.51
N LEU A 357 2.05 -5.00 28.27
CA LEU A 357 0.94 -4.21 27.75
C LEU A 357 -0.35 -4.38 28.58
N ILE A 358 -0.64 -5.61 29.00
CA ILE A 358 -1.87 -5.93 29.73
C ILE A 358 -1.69 -6.11 31.24
N GLU A 359 -0.46 -6.02 31.75
CA GLU A 359 -0.07 -6.21 33.15
C GLU A 359 -0.45 -7.60 33.69
N ARG A 360 -0.08 -8.64 32.95
CA ARG A 360 -0.28 -10.05 33.34
C ARG A 360 1.04 -10.81 33.28
N PRO A 361 1.18 -11.92 34.04
CA PRO A 361 2.35 -12.78 33.93
C PRO A 361 2.50 -13.36 32.51
N GLU A 362 3.74 -13.50 32.02
CA GLU A 362 4.01 -14.17 30.74
C GLU A 362 3.45 -15.60 30.68
N SER A 363 3.37 -16.29 31.82
CA SER A 363 2.87 -17.67 31.93
C SER A 363 1.37 -17.80 31.61
N GLU A 364 0.62 -16.70 31.58
CA GLU A 364 -0.79 -16.72 31.15
C GLU A 364 -0.96 -16.53 29.65
N ILE A 365 0.13 -16.22 28.92
CA ILE A 365 0.10 -15.83 27.51
C ILE A 365 0.80 -16.88 26.65
N GLU A 366 0.08 -17.43 25.69
CA GLU A 366 0.59 -18.30 24.65
C GLU A 366 0.59 -17.56 23.31
N VAL A 367 1.78 -17.34 22.75
CA VAL A 367 1.96 -16.88 21.37
C VAL A 367 2.14 -18.10 20.47
N ILE A 368 1.17 -18.30 19.58
CA ILE A 368 1.15 -19.36 18.57
C ILE A 368 1.58 -18.76 17.24
N ARG A 369 2.77 -19.15 16.77
CA ARG A 369 3.29 -18.67 15.48
C ARG A 369 2.67 -19.42 14.29
N LEU A 370 2.05 -18.68 13.38
CA LEU A 370 1.60 -19.15 12.05
C LEU A 370 2.31 -18.40 10.92
N GLU A 371 2.34 -18.97 9.71
CA GLU A 371 3.00 -18.36 8.54
C GLU A 371 2.56 -16.90 8.33
N ALA A 372 3.54 -16.05 7.99
CA ALA A 372 3.33 -14.65 7.67
C ALA A 372 3.56 -14.40 6.18
N ALA A 373 2.91 -13.37 5.63
CA ALA A 373 3.00 -13.00 4.21
C ALA A 373 4.28 -12.18 3.88
N GLY A 374 5.42 -12.63 4.42
CA GLY A 374 6.69 -11.90 4.45
C GLY A 374 6.94 -11.23 5.81
N CYS A 375 8.21 -11.11 6.17
CA CYS A 375 8.65 -10.33 7.34
C CYS A 375 9.96 -9.61 7.07
N TYR A 376 10.96 -10.30 6.50
CA TYR A 376 12.30 -9.78 6.14
C TYR A 376 13.03 -9.04 7.28
N GLY A 377 12.62 -9.30 8.52
CA GLY A 377 12.89 -8.44 9.66
C GLY A 377 11.64 -8.23 10.51
N ARG A 378 11.66 -7.21 11.39
CA ARG A 378 10.51 -6.91 12.27
C ARG A 378 9.59 -5.92 11.57
N ASN A 379 8.53 -6.38 10.94
CA ASN A 379 7.45 -5.56 10.38
C ASN A 379 6.34 -5.30 11.43
N CYS A 380 5.12 -4.93 11.01
CA CYS A 380 3.99 -4.69 11.92
C CYS A 380 3.35 -5.95 12.54
N ALA A 381 3.88 -7.16 12.34
CA ALA A 381 3.30 -8.38 12.90
C ALA A 381 3.16 -8.33 14.44
N ASP A 382 4.16 -7.77 15.12
CA ASP A 382 4.14 -7.57 16.58
C ASP A 382 3.09 -6.50 16.96
N ASP A 383 3.06 -5.40 16.20
CA ASP A 383 2.18 -4.25 16.45
C ASP A 383 0.70 -4.66 16.32
N VAL A 384 0.32 -5.37 15.25
CA VAL A 384 -1.06 -5.84 15.04
C VAL A 384 -1.48 -6.93 16.03
N THR A 385 -0.51 -7.71 16.54
CA THR A 385 -0.80 -8.71 17.59
C THR A 385 -1.19 -8.03 18.89
N ALA A 386 -0.48 -6.98 19.26
CA ALA A 386 -0.83 -6.16 20.41
C ALA A 386 -2.17 -5.43 20.24
N ASP A 387 -2.46 -4.92 19.03
CA ASP A 387 -3.77 -4.33 18.71
C ASP A 387 -4.89 -5.36 18.91
N ALA A 388 -4.74 -6.59 18.38
CA ALA A 388 -5.72 -7.66 18.53
C ALA A 388 -5.95 -8.04 20.00
N LEU A 389 -4.88 -8.12 20.80
CA LEU A 389 -4.98 -8.40 22.22
C LEU A 389 -5.76 -7.34 22.99
N LEU A 390 -5.50 -6.06 22.74
CA LEU A 390 -6.23 -4.96 23.38
C LEU A 390 -7.73 -5.00 23.04
N LEU A 391 -8.05 -5.23 21.77
CA LEU A 391 -9.45 -5.31 21.32
C LEU A 391 -10.15 -6.56 21.87
N SER A 392 -9.51 -7.72 21.85
CA SER A 392 -10.05 -8.95 22.42
C SER A 392 -10.30 -8.81 23.93
N ARG A 393 -9.36 -8.22 24.66
CA ARG A 393 -9.52 -7.91 26.10
C ARG A 393 -10.73 -7.01 26.36
N ALA A 394 -10.94 -5.99 25.53
CA ALA A 394 -12.04 -5.04 25.71
C ALA A 394 -13.42 -5.70 25.56
N VAL A 395 -13.55 -6.73 24.70
CA VAL A 395 -14.85 -7.38 24.41
C VAL A 395 -15.00 -8.78 24.99
N GLY A 396 -13.94 -9.36 25.56
CA GLY A 396 -13.94 -10.71 26.14
C GLY A 396 -14.22 -11.83 25.14
N ARG A 397 -13.90 -11.62 23.86
CA ARG A 397 -14.15 -12.56 22.75
C ARG A 397 -12.94 -12.58 21.80
N PRO A 398 -12.77 -13.63 20.98
CA PRO A 398 -11.72 -13.63 19.98
C PRO A 398 -11.88 -12.48 18.98
N VAL A 399 -10.81 -11.74 18.71
CA VAL A 399 -10.80 -10.62 17.75
C VAL A 399 -9.67 -10.82 16.74
N ARG A 400 -10.02 -10.78 15.46
CA ARG A 400 -9.07 -10.73 14.34
C ARG A 400 -8.82 -9.29 13.91
N VAL A 401 -7.57 -8.87 13.86
CA VAL A 401 -7.16 -7.56 13.34
C VAL A 401 -6.26 -7.75 12.12
N GLN A 402 -6.50 -6.97 11.08
CA GLN A 402 -5.66 -6.89 9.89
C GLN A 402 -5.45 -5.42 9.55
N LEU A 403 -4.20 -5.04 9.30
CA LEU A 403 -3.86 -3.70 8.85
C LEU A 403 -4.22 -3.50 7.38
N THR A 404 -4.51 -2.27 6.97
CA THR A 404 -4.54 -1.91 5.55
C THR A 404 -3.12 -1.78 5.00
N ARG A 405 -2.96 -1.75 3.67
CA ARG A 405 -1.65 -1.52 3.03
C ARG A 405 -1.06 -0.18 3.46
N GLU A 406 -1.89 0.86 3.51
CA GLU A 406 -1.49 2.20 3.93
C GLU A 406 -1.02 2.22 5.37
N GLN A 407 -1.70 1.48 6.25
CA GLN A 407 -1.30 1.37 7.66
C GLN A 407 0.01 0.60 7.82
N GLU A 408 0.18 -0.52 7.12
CA GLU A 408 1.43 -1.29 7.11
C GLU A 408 2.58 -0.39 6.67
N HIS A 409 2.50 0.22 5.48
CA HIS A 409 3.55 1.07 4.95
C HIS A 409 3.79 2.32 5.80
N ALA A 410 2.76 2.92 6.40
CA ALA A 410 2.93 4.10 7.25
C ALA A 410 3.59 3.78 8.60
N TRP A 411 3.35 2.59 9.16
CA TRP A 411 3.68 2.28 10.56
C TRP A 411 4.69 1.17 10.77
N GLU A 412 4.95 0.33 9.78
CA GLU A 412 6.02 -0.67 9.89
C GLU A 412 7.32 0.04 10.21
N PRO A 413 8.12 -0.48 11.14
CA PRO A 413 9.38 0.17 11.46
C PRO A 413 10.31 0.01 10.25
N LYS A 414 11.04 1.07 9.87
CA LYS A 414 11.85 1.09 8.65
C LYS A 414 13.20 0.41 8.83
N GLY A 415 13.76 -0.12 7.75
CA GLY A 415 15.20 -0.28 7.62
C GLY A 415 15.85 1.10 7.63
N THR A 416 16.79 1.32 8.54
CA THR A 416 17.29 2.68 8.82
C THR A 416 18.27 3.17 7.75
N ALA A 417 18.27 4.48 7.53
CA ALA A 417 19.27 5.16 6.71
C ALA A 417 20.64 5.14 7.38
N GLN A 418 21.70 5.33 6.60
CA GLN A 418 23.07 5.31 7.11
C GLN A 418 23.97 6.24 6.32
N LEU A 419 24.86 6.94 7.02
CA LEU A 419 25.87 7.81 6.42
C LEU A 419 27.26 7.27 6.77
N ILE A 420 28.08 7.03 5.76
CA ILE A 420 29.44 6.52 5.92
C ILE A 420 30.42 7.48 5.26
N ASP A 421 31.32 8.05 6.04
CA ASP A 421 32.45 8.82 5.54
C ASP A 421 33.70 7.93 5.55
N VAL A 422 34.45 7.91 4.45
CA VAL A 422 35.74 7.23 4.35
C VAL A 422 36.79 8.24 3.94
N ASN A 423 37.78 8.45 4.80
CA ASN A 423 38.95 9.27 4.54
C ASN A 423 40.19 8.38 4.45
N GLY A 424 41.15 8.77 3.62
CA GLY A 424 42.27 7.91 3.29
C GLY A 424 42.97 8.36 2.02
N GLY A 425 43.62 7.41 1.35
CA GLY A 425 44.30 7.67 0.09
C GLY A 425 45.23 6.55 -0.31
N LEU A 426 45.96 6.78 -1.40
CA LEU A 426 46.96 5.84 -1.92
C LEU A 426 48.38 6.36 -1.68
N ASN A 427 49.29 5.43 -1.41
CA ASN A 427 50.73 5.61 -1.50
C ASN A 427 51.17 5.77 -2.96
N ALA A 428 52.41 6.21 -3.17
CA ALA A 428 52.96 6.42 -4.52
C ALA A 428 53.06 5.12 -5.36
N ASP A 429 53.09 3.96 -4.71
CA ASP A 429 53.09 2.63 -5.33
C ASP A 429 51.67 2.10 -5.63
N GLY A 430 50.63 2.88 -5.34
CA GLY A 430 49.23 2.50 -5.52
C GLY A 430 48.64 1.66 -4.39
N GLY A 431 49.39 1.35 -3.32
CA GLY A 431 48.87 0.71 -2.13
C GLY A 431 48.02 1.66 -1.27
N VAL A 432 47.09 1.15 -0.48
CA VAL A 432 46.30 1.96 0.47
C VAL A 432 47.22 2.58 1.54
N ALA A 433 47.25 3.91 1.61
CA ALA A 433 48.01 4.66 2.61
C ALA A 433 47.34 4.57 3.98
N ALA A 434 46.04 4.83 4.04
CA ALA A 434 45.23 4.77 5.25
C ALA A 434 43.77 4.51 4.93
N TYR A 435 43.05 3.92 5.89
CA TYR A 435 41.61 3.69 5.84
C TYR A 435 40.94 4.19 7.14
N ASP A 436 40.31 5.37 7.08
CA ASP A 436 39.65 6.00 8.23
C ASP A 436 38.14 6.12 7.96
N LEU A 437 37.36 5.23 8.56
CA LEU A 437 35.91 5.16 8.36
C LEU A 437 35.14 5.68 9.57
N ALA A 438 34.17 6.55 9.32
CA ALA A 438 33.19 7.00 10.29
C ALA A 438 31.77 6.66 9.81
N THR A 439 31.05 5.81 10.55
CA THR A 439 29.69 5.38 10.22
C THR A 439 28.66 5.95 11.19
N ARG A 440 27.53 6.43 10.67
CA ARG A 440 26.41 7.05 11.39
C ARG A 440 25.13 6.29 11.09
N TYR A 441 24.63 5.57 12.08
CA TYR A 441 23.49 4.67 11.96
C TYR A 441 22.50 4.94 13.10
N PRO A 442 21.33 5.53 12.83
CA PRO A 442 20.27 5.70 13.83
C PRO A 442 19.78 4.35 14.36
N SER A 443 19.52 4.32 15.66
CA SER A 443 19.07 3.11 16.35
C SER A 443 17.78 2.54 15.76
N ASN A 444 17.65 1.22 15.78
CA ASN A 444 16.60 0.49 15.09
C ASN A 444 15.96 -0.59 15.99
N ALA A 445 15.52 -0.18 17.19
CA ALA A 445 14.75 -1.03 18.09
C ALA A 445 13.44 -0.36 18.48
N ALA A 446 12.63 -0.08 17.46
CA ALA A 446 11.26 0.34 17.70
C ALA A 446 10.58 -0.63 18.69
N PRO A 447 9.86 -0.14 19.71
CA PRO A 447 9.06 -0.98 20.59
C PRO A 447 7.78 -1.44 19.88
N THR A 448 7.03 -2.35 20.49
CA THR A 448 5.66 -2.67 20.07
C THR A 448 4.77 -1.45 20.20
N LEU A 449 4.15 -1.02 19.10
CA LEU A 449 3.52 0.29 18.96
C LEU A 449 2.45 0.54 20.02
N ALA A 450 1.65 -0.47 20.34
CA ALA A 450 0.60 -0.37 21.36
C ALA A 450 1.15 -0.01 22.75
N LEU A 451 2.39 -0.41 23.11
CA LEU A 451 3.01 -0.02 24.39
C LEU A 451 3.20 1.50 24.48
N LEU A 452 3.59 2.13 23.37
CA LEU A 452 3.75 3.58 23.28
C LEU A 452 2.40 4.29 23.23
N LEU A 453 1.50 3.83 22.36
CA LEU A 453 0.20 4.48 22.16
C LEU A 453 -0.65 4.48 23.44
N THR A 454 -0.53 3.43 24.26
CA THR A 454 -1.25 3.32 25.54
C THR A 454 -0.52 3.99 26.71
N GLY A 455 0.69 4.53 26.50
CA GLY A 455 1.53 5.14 27.54
C GLY A 455 2.15 4.14 28.52
N ARG A 456 2.17 2.85 28.19
CA ARG A 456 2.76 1.78 29.03
C ARG A 456 4.27 1.84 29.09
N VAL A 457 4.89 2.24 28.00
CA VAL A 457 6.32 2.54 27.91
C VAL A 457 6.49 4.00 27.52
N SER A 458 7.50 4.67 28.07
CA SER A 458 7.79 6.04 27.70
C SER A 458 8.31 6.12 26.25
N PRO A 459 7.92 7.14 25.47
CA PRO A 459 8.41 7.35 24.09
C PRO A 459 9.81 7.99 24.10
N HIS A 460 10.74 7.39 24.86
CA HIS A 460 12.12 7.83 24.96
C HIS A 460 12.97 7.19 23.86
N PRO A 461 13.70 7.98 23.04
CA PRO A 461 14.51 7.44 21.97
C PRO A 461 15.75 6.71 22.52
N ALA A 462 15.72 5.37 22.49
CA ALA A 462 16.85 4.55 22.94
C ALA A 462 18.02 4.60 21.93
N VAL A 463 19.24 4.72 22.45
CA VAL A 463 20.48 4.64 21.66
C VAL A 463 21.08 3.25 21.80
N LEU A 464 21.28 2.56 20.67
CA LEU A 464 21.85 1.22 20.57
C LEU A 464 23.14 1.20 19.76
N GLN A 465 24.01 0.25 20.09
CA GLN A 465 25.25 -0.05 19.40
C GLN A 465 24.99 -1.02 18.24
N MET A 466 24.31 -0.56 17.19
CA MET A 466 23.92 -1.41 16.05
C MET A 466 24.56 -0.98 14.71
N GLY A 467 25.24 0.16 14.66
CA GLY A 467 25.93 0.63 13.44
C GLY A 467 27.23 -0.11 13.10
N ASP A 468 27.67 -1.02 13.98
CA ASP A 468 28.99 -1.66 13.93
C ASP A 468 28.99 -3.04 13.21
N ARG A 469 27.84 -3.54 12.75
CA ARG A 469 27.80 -4.81 12.00
C ARG A 469 28.57 -4.67 10.70
N THR A 470 29.57 -5.53 10.51
CA THR A 470 30.47 -5.50 9.34
C THR A 470 31.05 -4.10 9.08
N ALA A 471 31.28 -3.29 10.13
CA ALA A 471 31.87 -1.96 10.00
C ALA A 471 33.41 -1.99 9.89
N ILE A 472 34.03 -3.09 10.36
CA ILE A 472 35.44 -3.36 10.09
C ILE A 472 35.52 -4.01 8.71
N PRO A 473 36.28 -3.43 7.75
CA PRO A 473 36.44 -4.03 6.44
C PRO A 473 37.16 -5.38 6.54
N PRO A 474 36.92 -6.32 5.61
CA PRO A 474 37.61 -7.62 5.62
C PRO A 474 39.07 -7.55 5.12
N TYR A 475 39.61 -6.35 4.94
CA TYR A 475 40.91 -6.07 4.34
C TYR A 475 41.93 -5.66 5.41
N ASP A 476 43.11 -6.27 5.38
CA ASP A 476 44.19 -5.97 6.32
C ASP A 476 45.01 -4.76 5.84
N TYR A 477 44.59 -3.56 6.24
CA TYR A 477 45.33 -2.32 6.01
C TYR A 477 46.29 -2.02 7.16
N ASP A 478 47.46 -1.45 6.86
CA ASP A 478 48.48 -1.12 7.87
C ASP A 478 48.05 0.03 8.79
N HIS A 479 47.37 1.03 8.22
CA HIS A 479 46.86 2.21 8.92
C HIS A 479 45.33 2.24 8.80
N MET A 480 44.62 1.87 9.86
CA MET A 480 43.16 1.76 9.84
C MET A 480 42.52 2.28 11.12
N ARG A 481 41.51 3.13 10.97
CA ARG A 481 40.63 3.58 12.06
C ARG A 481 39.18 3.40 11.65
N VAL A 482 38.37 2.86 12.56
CA VAL A 482 36.91 2.74 12.36
C VAL A 482 36.19 3.29 13.59
N ILE A 483 35.31 4.25 13.36
CA ILE A 483 34.49 4.92 14.37
C ILE A 483 33.02 4.73 14.02
N THR A 484 32.23 4.27 14.99
CA THR A 484 30.76 4.28 14.92
C THR A 484 30.21 5.44 15.73
N HIS A 485 29.26 6.18 15.17
CA HIS A 485 28.52 7.22 15.86
C HIS A 485 27.17 6.66 16.31
N ASP A 486 27.09 6.24 17.58
CA ASP A 486 25.86 5.71 18.17
C ASP A 486 24.87 6.87 18.39
N MET A 487 23.64 6.76 17.88
CA MET A 487 22.66 7.85 17.89
C MET A 487 21.20 7.38 18.01
N ALA A 488 20.34 8.29 18.46
CA ALA A 488 18.90 8.08 18.61
C ALA A 488 18.22 7.82 17.25
N PRO A 489 17.08 7.10 17.22
CA PRO A 489 16.27 7.00 16.01
C PRO A 489 15.77 8.37 15.55
N ILE A 490 15.73 8.58 14.24
CA ILE A 490 15.04 9.73 13.60
C ILE A 490 13.65 9.31 13.12
N VAL A 491 13.58 8.12 12.54
CA VAL A 491 12.36 7.44 12.07
C VAL A 491 12.19 6.17 12.90
N ARG A 492 10.94 5.76 13.15
CA ARG A 492 10.63 4.46 13.73
C ARG A 492 11.29 3.35 12.88
N ALA A 493 12.27 2.65 13.44
CA ALA A 493 13.12 1.72 12.70
C ALA A 493 13.33 0.38 13.40
N SER A 494 13.53 -0.68 12.60
CA SER A 494 13.84 -2.04 13.07
C SER A 494 14.89 -2.71 12.20
N TRP A 495 15.27 -3.95 12.55
CA TRP A 495 16.08 -4.81 11.68
C TRP A 495 15.30 -5.13 10.41
N LEU A 496 15.85 -4.72 9.27
CA LEU A 496 15.54 -5.18 7.92
C LEU A 496 16.75 -5.99 7.42
N ARG A 497 16.52 -7.08 6.68
CA ARG A 497 17.57 -8.00 6.21
C ARG A 497 18.85 -7.27 5.76
N GLY A 498 19.98 -7.62 6.38
CA GLY A 498 21.30 -7.02 6.17
C GLY A 498 21.65 -5.92 7.18
N VAL A 499 20.67 -5.23 7.76
CA VAL A 499 20.84 -4.21 8.81
C VAL A 499 21.93 -3.18 8.40
N SER A 500 22.87 -2.84 9.28
CA SER A 500 24.01 -1.94 8.99
C SER A 500 25.15 -2.61 8.21
N ALA A 501 25.14 -3.95 8.08
CA ALA A 501 26.21 -4.66 7.37
C ALA A 501 26.19 -4.41 5.86
N LEU A 502 24.99 -4.31 5.27
CA LEU A 502 24.83 -4.04 3.84
C LEU A 502 25.30 -2.62 3.47
N PRO A 503 24.90 -1.53 4.16
CA PRO A 503 25.44 -0.20 3.91
C PRO A 503 26.95 -0.07 4.21
N ASN A 504 27.47 -0.68 5.29
CA ASN A 504 28.90 -0.67 5.58
C ASN A 504 29.70 -1.36 4.45
N THR A 505 29.24 -2.53 4.00
CA THR A 505 29.84 -3.24 2.87
C THR A 505 29.76 -2.44 1.59
N PHE A 506 28.63 -1.77 1.32
CA PHE A 506 28.50 -0.88 0.16
C PHE A 506 29.61 0.17 0.13
N ALA A 507 29.91 0.81 1.26
CA ALA A 507 31.00 1.78 1.37
C ALA A 507 32.39 1.13 1.23
N HIS A 508 32.65 0.01 1.92
CA HIS A 508 33.93 -0.70 1.84
C HIS A 508 34.26 -1.14 0.41
N GLU A 509 33.31 -1.83 -0.23
CA GLU A 509 33.49 -2.45 -1.54
C GLU A 509 33.46 -1.44 -2.69
N SER A 510 32.76 -0.32 -2.54
CA SER A 510 32.86 0.79 -3.50
C SER A 510 34.19 1.52 -3.35
N TYR A 511 34.64 1.79 -2.12
CA TYR A 511 35.89 2.51 -1.87
C TYR A 511 37.11 1.74 -2.38
N ILE A 512 37.19 0.43 -2.12
CA ILE A 512 38.33 -0.37 -2.59
C ILE A 512 38.33 -0.53 -4.12
N ASP A 513 37.16 -0.51 -4.77
CA ASP A 513 37.04 -0.50 -6.23
C ASP A 513 37.51 0.83 -6.84
N GLU A 514 37.18 1.95 -6.19
CA GLU A 514 37.74 3.26 -6.52
C GLU A 514 39.26 3.28 -6.33
N ALA A 515 39.78 2.73 -5.22
CA ALA A 515 41.22 2.62 -4.96
C ALA A 515 41.93 1.79 -6.05
N ALA A 516 41.36 0.66 -6.44
CA ALA A 516 41.88 -0.19 -7.52
C ALA A 516 41.94 0.57 -8.86
N THR A 517 40.86 1.30 -9.19
CA THR A 517 40.80 2.14 -10.40
C THR A 517 41.91 3.19 -10.39
N GLU A 518 42.07 3.90 -9.27
CA GLU A 518 43.05 4.98 -9.14
C GLU A 518 44.50 4.48 -9.09
N ALA A 519 44.71 3.22 -8.69
CA ALA A 519 45.98 2.52 -8.77
C ALA A 519 46.26 1.88 -10.14
N GLY A 520 45.27 1.83 -11.04
CA GLY A 520 45.39 1.16 -12.35
C GLY A 520 45.55 -0.36 -12.24
N VAL A 521 44.81 -0.99 -11.32
CA VAL A 521 44.86 -2.43 -11.02
C VAL A 521 43.47 -3.04 -11.17
N ASP A 522 43.40 -4.31 -11.59
CA ASP A 522 42.13 -5.03 -11.63
C ASP A 522 41.47 -5.07 -10.24
N PRO A 523 40.16 -4.82 -10.14
CA PRO A 523 39.49 -4.72 -8.84
C PRO A 523 39.47 -6.01 -8.01
N ILE A 524 39.58 -7.19 -8.63
CA ILE A 524 39.69 -8.46 -7.91
C ILE A 524 41.12 -8.66 -7.43
N GLU A 525 42.10 -8.45 -8.32
CA GLU A 525 43.52 -8.51 -7.96
C GLU A 525 43.86 -7.57 -6.80
N TYR A 526 43.34 -6.34 -6.83
CA TYR A 526 43.59 -5.34 -5.80
C TYR A 526 43.06 -5.78 -4.43
N ARG A 527 41.86 -6.36 -4.37
CA ARG A 527 41.28 -6.94 -3.13
C ARG A 527 42.13 -8.07 -2.58
N LEU A 528 42.62 -8.96 -3.45
CA LEU A 528 43.45 -10.11 -3.06
C LEU A 528 44.79 -9.70 -2.41
N ARG A 529 45.27 -8.47 -2.60
CA ARG A 529 46.47 -7.95 -1.89
C ARG A 529 46.24 -7.86 -0.38
N TYR A 530 45.02 -7.53 0.02
CA TYR A 530 44.63 -7.23 1.39
C TYR A 530 43.81 -8.33 2.08
N LEU A 531 43.31 -9.31 1.32
CA LEU A 531 42.63 -10.49 1.88
C LEU A 531 43.63 -11.54 2.36
N LYS A 532 43.59 -11.88 3.66
CA LYS A 532 44.46 -12.91 4.28
C LYS A 532 43.74 -14.21 4.63
N ASP A 533 42.41 -14.19 4.67
CA ASP A 533 41.60 -15.39 4.93
C ASP A 533 41.54 -16.29 3.68
N GLN A 534 42.01 -17.52 3.81
CA GLN A 534 42.04 -18.47 2.70
C GLN A 534 40.63 -18.82 2.19
N ARG A 535 39.61 -18.88 3.05
CA ARG A 535 38.23 -19.15 2.60
C ARG A 535 37.70 -18.00 1.75
N ALA A 536 38.04 -16.77 2.13
CA ALA A 536 37.73 -15.59 1.33
C ALA A 536 38.41 -15.65 -0.04
N VAL A 537 39.73 -15.92 -0.07
CA VAL A 537 40.50 -16.05 -1.32
C VAL A 537 39.93 -17.14 -2.23
N ASP A 538 39.63 -18.31 -1.68
CA ASP A 538 39.03 -19.43 -2.43
C ASP A 538 37.69 -19.03 -3.04
N LEU A 539 36.83 -18.35 -2.28
CA LEU A 539 35.53 -17.87 -2.75
C LEU A 539 35.65 -16.82 -3.85
N VAL A 540 36.51 -15.82 -3.66
CA VAL A 540 36.74 -14.75 -4.64
C VAL A 540 37.20 -15.34 -5.98
N ASN A 541 38.18 -16.25 -5.94
CA ASN A 541 38.70 -16.90 -7.15
C ASN A 541 37.63 -17.76 -7.83
N ALA A 542 36.89 -18.58 -7.07
CA ALA A 542 35.88 -19.46 -7.63
C ALA A 542 34.70 -18.68 -8.26
N VAL A 543 34.30 -17.55 -7.67
CA VAL A 543 33.27 -16.66 -8.25
C VAL A 543 33.78 -15.98 -9.51
N ALA A 544 35.02 -15.48 -9.50
CA ALA A 544 35.64 -14.86 -10.67
C ALA A 544 35.71 -15.85 -11.84
N GLU A 545 36.15 -17.08 -11.59
CA GLU A 545 36.18 -18.16 -12.58
C GLU A 545 34.78 -18.49 -13.10
N ARG A 546 33.81 -18.71 -12.19
CA ARG A 546 32.42 -19.04 -12.55
C ARG A 546 31.76 -17.95 -13.40
N ALA A 547 32.08 -16.69 -13.13
CA ALA A 547 31.58 -15.55 -13.89
C ALA A 547 32.30 -15.31 -15.23
N GLY A 548 33.43 -16.00 -15.47
CA GLY A 548 34.32 -15.72 -16.59
C GLY A 548 34.89 -14.31 -16.49
N TRP A 549 35.33 -13.89 -15.31
CA TRP A 549 35.94 -12.58 -15.11
C TRP A 549 37.22 -12.46 -15.93
N THR A 550 37.33 -11.39 -16.71
CA THR A 550 38.55 -11.05 -17.44
C THR A 550 39.21 -9.88 -16.72
N PRO A 551 40.47 -10.01 -16.25
CA PRO A 551 41.16 -8.95 -15.55
C PRO A 551 41.19 -7.64 -16.35
N ARG A 552 40.87 -6.53 -15.70
CA ARG A 552 40.87 -5.19 -16.33
C ARG A 552 41.53 -4.13 -15.43
N PRO A 553 42.84 -3.88 -15.61
CA PRO A 553 43.55 -2.86 -14.85
C PRO A 553 43.11 -1.43 -15.14
N VAL A 554 42.60 -1.17 -16.35
CA VAL A 554 42.13 0.14 -16.78
C VAL A 554 40.73 0.01 -17.36
N ARG A 555 39.80 0.88 -16.94
CA ARG A 555 38.46 0.96 -17.51
C ARG A 555 38.52 1.47 -18.95
N GLU A 556 37.83 0.79 -19.85
CA GLU A 556 37.59 1.25 -21.21
C GLU A 556 36.33 2.14 -21.27
N GLU A 557 36.39 3.23 -22.03
CA GLU A 557 35.20 4.02 -22.34
C GLU A 557 34.29 3.26 -23.29
N LYS A 558 32.98 3.37 -23.07
CA LYS A 558 31.97 2.64 -23.83
C LYS A 558 31.04 3.63 -24.53
N ASP A 559 30.96 3.49 -25.84
CA ASP A 559 30.09 4.28 -26.72
C ASP A 559 28.73 3.59 -26.93
N GLY A 560 27.71 4.38 -27.27
CA GLY A 560 26.36 3.91 -27.54
C GLY A 560 25.31 4.42 -26.56
N GLU A 561 24.05 4.22 -26.91
CA GLU A 561 22.89 4.58 -26.07
C GLU A 561 22.76 3.65 -24.86
N VAL A 562 22.89 2.34 -25.09
CA VAL A 562 22.92 1.32 -24.05
C VAL A 562 24.35 0.83 -23.87
N VAL A 563 24.90 1.05 -22.69
CA VAL A 563 26.25 0.63 -22.31
C VAL A 563 26.20 -0.49 -21.29
N HIS A 564 27.13 -1.43 -21.37
CA HIS A 564 27.18 -2.59 -20.48
C HIS A 564 28.35 -2.48 -19.52
N GLY A 565 28.19 -2.98 -18.30
CA GLY A 565 29.29 -3.02 -17.34
C GLY A 565 29.22 -4.23 -16.44
N ARG A 566 30.36 -4.55 -15.85
CA ARG A 566 30.51 -5.68 -14.94
C ARG A 566 31.12 -5.21 -13.63
N GLY A 567 30.65 -5.66 -12.48
CA GLY A 567 31.14 -5.20 -11.18
C GLY A 567 31.34 -6.35 -10.22
N PHE A 568 32.35 -6.23 -9.36
CA PHE A 568 32.68 -7.22 -8.34
C PHE A 568 32.52 -6.63 -6.95
N ALA A 569 32.05 -7.44 -5.99
CA ALA A 569 32.11 -7.14 -4.57
C ALA A 569 32.16 -8.41 -3.72
N TYR A 570 32.76 -8.31 -2.55
CA TYR A 570 32.91 -9.38 -1.58
C TYR A 570 32.52 -8.92 -0.17
N ALA A 571 32.02 -9.85 0.66
CA ALA A 571 31.70 -9.58 2.06
C ALA A 571 31.84 -10.83 2.94
N LEU A 572 32.27 -10.60 4.18
CA LEU A 572 32.03 -11.50 5.31
C LEU A 572 30.94 -10.89 6.18
N TYR A 573 29.78 -11.55 6.30
CA TYR A 573 28.71 -11.05 7.15
C TYR A 573 29.06 -11.27 8.62
N VAL A 574 29.30 -10.19 9.37
CA VAL A 574 29.55 -10.20 10.83
C VAL A 574 28.37 -9.59 11.56
N HIS A 575 27.88 -10.29 12.58
CA HIS A 575 26.69 -9.88 13.34
C HIS A 575 26.87 -10.03 14.86
N SER A 576 25.79 -9.72 15.60
CA SER A 576 25.74 -9.67 17.07
C SER A 576 26.59 -8.53 17.66
N LYS A 577 26.61 -8.38 18.99
CA LYS A 577 27.30 -7.27 19.66
C LYS A 577 28.80 -7.33 19.35
N PHE A 578 29.39 -6.19 18.97
CA PHE A 578 30.83 -6.08 18.68
C PHE A 578 31.72 -6.72 19.78
N PRO A 579 32.77 -7.50 19.44
CA PRO A 579 33.33 -7.69 18.09
C PRO A 579 32.52 -8.62 17.16
N GLY A 580 31.43 -9.19 17.65
CA GLY A 580 30.56 -10.07 16.86
C GLY A 580 31.25 -11.38 16.44
N TYR A 581 30.58 -12.14 15.60
CA TYR A 581 31.14 -13.31 14.93
C TYR A 581 30.61 -13.43 13.50
N GLY A 582 31.37 -14.14 12.65
CA GLY A 582 31.02 -14.32 11.25
C GLY A 582 29.87 -15.32 11.07
N ALA A 583 28.91 -14.96 10.21
CA ALA A 583 27.93 -15.87 9.64
C ALA A 583 28.54 -16.53 8.40
N ALA A 584 28.43 -15.96 7.21
CA ALA A 584 28.96 -16.58 5.98
C ALA A 584 29.65 -15.57 5.06
N TRP A 585 30.51 -16.10 4.17
CA TRP A 585 31.18 -15.34 3.13
C TRP A 585 30.34 -15.32 1.87
N SER A 586 30.28 -14.18 1.19
CA SER A 586 29.60 -14.02 -0.09
C SER A 586 30.40 -13.14 -1.05
N ALA A 587 30.36 -13.46 -2.34
CA ALA A 587 30.94 -12.62 -3.39
C ALA A 587 30.03 -12.60 -4.62
N TRP A 588 29.96 -11.44 -5.27
CA TRP A 588 29.11 -11.22 -6.44
C TRP A 588 29.93 -10.72 -7.62
N VAL A 589 29.57 -11.21 -8.81
CA VAL A 589 29.80 -10.50 -10.07
C VAL A 589 28.44 -10.12 -10.65
N ALA A 590 28.21 -8.82 -10.85
CA ALA A 590 26.98 -8.28 -11.44
C ALA A 590 27.25 -7.78 -12.86
N ASP A 591 26.38 -8.12 -13.80
CA ASP A 591 26.36 -7.61 -15.18
C ASP A 591 25.18 -6.65 -15.34
N VAL A 592 25.44 -5.41 -15.76
CA VAL A 592 24.42 -4.37 -15.94
C VAL A 592 24.36 -3.88 -17.38
N ALA A 593 23.19 -3.42 -17.78
CA ALA A 593 22.95 -2.58 -18.95
C ALA A 593 22.38 -1.25 -18.49
N VAL A 594 22.96 -0.14 -18.95
CA VAL A 594 22.54 1.22 -18.60
C VAL A 594 22.16 1.96 -19.87
N ASN A 595 20.92 2.46 -19.93
CA ASN A 595 20.49 3.36 -21.00
C ASN A 595 20.84 4.81 -20.61
N LYS A 596 21.75 5.45 -21.36
CA LYS A 596 22.21 6.82 -21.06
C LYS A 596 21.19 7.91 -21.38
N THR A 597 20.19 7.61 -22.20
CA THR A 597 19.10 8.52 -22.57
C THR A 597 17.99 8.51 -21.52
N THR A 598 17.60 7.33 -21.04
CA THR A 598 16.49 7.19 -20.08
C THR A 598 16.95 7.13 -18.62
N GLY A 599 18.20 6.75 -18.39
CA GLY A 599 18.75 6.46 -17.05
C GLY A 599 18.46 5.05 -16.55
N ASP A 600 17.69 4.25 -17.29
CA ASP A 600 17.29 2.92 -16.85
C ASP A 600 18.51 2.00 -16.66
N VAL A 601 18.53 1.29 -15.54
CA VAL A 601 19.54 0.30 -15.20
C VAL A 601 18.87 -1.06 -15.09
N SER A 602 19.31 -2.00 -15.92
CA SER A 602 18.92 -3.41 -15.81
C SER A 602 20.10 -4.22 -15.31
N VAL A 603 19.92 -4.94 -14.20
CA VAL A 603 20.86 -5.99 -13.80
C VAL A 603 20.50 -7.23 -14.60
N THR A 604 21.34 -7.57 -15.58
CA THR A 604 21.04 -8.63 -16.55
C THR A 604 21.42 -10.01 -16.04
N ARG A 605 22.49 -10.10 -15.24
CA ARG A 605 22.97 -11.33 -14.62
C ARG A 605 23.67 -11.03 -13.30
N VAL A 606 23.51 -11.94 -12.34
CA VAL A 606 24.30 -11.99 -11.11
C VAL A 606 24.88 -13.38 -10.94
N VAL A 607 26.20 -13.47 -10.78
CA VAL A 607 26.88 -14.68 -10.30
C VAL A 607 27.14 -14.49 -8.82
N ALA A 608 26.41 -15.21 -7.98
CA ALA A 608 26.48 -15.10 -6.53
C ALA A 608 27.14 -16.36 -5.95
N GLY A 609 28.31 -16.19 -5.35
CA GLY A 609 29.01 -17.25 -4.61
C GLY A 609 28.83 -17.13 -3.11
N GLN A 610 28.74 -18.26 -2.43
CA GLN A 610 28.67 -18.32 -0.97
C GLN A 610 29.49 -19.48 -0.39
N ASP A 611 30.21 -19.22 0.70
CA ASP A 611 30.79 -20.24 1.58
C ASP A 611 30.08 -20.20 2.94
N SER A 612 29.32 -21.26 3.25
CA SER A 612 28.53 -21.40 4.48
C SER A 612 28.95 -22.60 5.34
N GLY A 613 30.14 -23.17 5.11
CA GLY A 613 30.54 -24.42 5.76
C GLY A 613 29.65 -25.59 5.35
N LEU A 614 29.38 -26.52 6.27
CA LEU A 614 28.44 -27.61 6.06
C LEU A 614 27.03 -27.07 5.71
N MET A 615 26.52 -27.45 4.54
CA MET A 615 25.14 -27.15 4.15
C MET A 615 24.22 -28.25 4.66
N ILE A 616 23.23 -27.90 5.48
CA ILE A 616 22.25 -28.88 5.95
C ILE A 616 21.33 -29.34 4.81
N ASN A 617 20.78 -28.38 4.08
CA ASN A 617 19.96 -28.60 2.88
C ASN A 617 20.48 -27.68 1.75
N PRO A 618 21.21 -28.23 0.75
CA PRO A 618 21.78 -27.42 -0.34
C PRO A 618 20.73 -26.63 -1.14
N ASP A 619 19.54 -27.18 -1.38
CA ASP A 619 18.46 -26.46 -2.07
C ASP A 619 17.91 -25.32 -1.21
N GLY A 620 17.80 -25.53 0.11
CA GLY A 620 17.45 -24.47 1.06
C GLY A 620 18.41 -23.27 0.98
N VAL A 621 19.73 -23.54 0.97
CA VAL A 621 20.77 -22.51 0.82
C VAL A 621 20.66 -21.83 -0.54
N ARG A 622 20.51 -22.59 -1.63
CA ARG A 622 20.33 -22.04 -2.99
C ARG A 622 19.13 -21.11 -3.09
N HIS A 623 17.97 -21.52 -2.57
CA HIS A 623 16.76 -20.69 -2.57
C HIS A 623 16.93 -19.42 -1.74
N GLN A 624 17.65 -19.51 -0.61
CA GLN A 624 18.00 -18.33 0.18
C GLN A 624 18.90 -17.35 -0.60
N ILE A 625 19.88 -17.84 -1.36
CA ILE A 625 20.71 -17.00 -2.23
C ILE A 625 19.85 -16.30 -3.29
N HIS A 626 18.93 -17.01 -3.96
CA HIS A 626 18.00 -16.40 -4.91
C HIS A 626 17.19 -15.26 -4.27
N GLY A 627 16.58 -15.51 -3.10
CA GLY A 627 15.80 -14.49 -2.39
C GLY A 627 16.63 -13.28 -1.98
N ASN A 628 17.88 -13.49 -1.54
CA ASN A 628 18.82 -12.42 -1.22
C ASN A 628 19.19 -11.60 -2.47
N VAL A 629 19.44 -12.26 -3.61
CA VAL A 629 19.76 -11.58 -4.86
C VAL A 629 18.59 -10.70 -5.32
N ILE A 630 17.38 -11.26 -5.42
CA ILE A 630 16.18 -10.53 -5.87
C ILE A 630 15.92 -9.31 -4.97
N GLN A 631 15.86 -9.52 -3.66
CA GLN A 631 15.53 -8.45 -2.72
C GLN A 631 16.58 -7.33 -2.71
N SER A 632 17.86 -7.68 -2.77
CA SER A 632 18.92 -6.67 -2.68
C SER A 632 19.20 -5.96 -4.01
N THR A 633 18.95 -6.62 -5.16
CA THR A 633 18.88 -5.95 -6.46
C THR A 633 17.72 -4.94 -6.50
N SER A 634 16.53 -5.31 -6.04
CA SER A 634 15.38 -4.39 -5.91
C SER A 634 15.75 -3.16 -5.07
N ARG A 635 16.33 -3.38 -3.89
CA ARG A 635 16.79 -2.32 -3.00
C ARG A 635 17.86 -1.41 -3.58
N ALA A 636 18.78 -1.96 -4.36
CA ALA A 636 19.82 -1.19 -5.01
C ALA A 636 19.31 -0.34 -6.19
N LEU A 637 18.23 -0.75 -6.86
CA LEU A 637 17.75 -0.08 -8.07
C LEU A 637 16.59 0.89 -7.83
N MET A 638 15.67 0.61 -6.89
CA MET A 638 14.41 1.36 -6.82
C MET A 638 13.80 1.61 -5.44
N GLU A 639 14.21 0.90 -4.38
CA GLU A 639 13.50 1.00 -3.09
C GLU A 639 14.03 2.13 -2.19
N GLU A 640 13.15 3.08 -1.86
CA GLU A 640 13.38 4.18 -0.92
C GLU A 640 12.06 4.68 -0.33
N VAL A 641 12.03 4.93 0.98
CA VAL A 641 10.87 5.50 1.67
C VAL A 641 10.86 7.01 1.45
N SER A 642 9.81 7.53 0.81
CA SER A 642 9.59 8.97 0.70
C SER A 642 8.95 9.56 1.97
N PHE A 643 9.35 10.77 2.31
CA PHE A 643 8.85 11.54 3.46
C PHE A 643 8.25 12.87 3.00
N GLU A 644 7.17 13.30 3.67
CA GLU A 644 6.57 14.63 3.50
C GLU A 644 6.30 15.22 4.88
N ARG A 645 6.82 16.43 5.14
CA ARG A 645 6.77 17.09 6.47
C ARG A 645 7.31 16.18 7.59
N GLY A 646 8.33 15.39 7.28
CA GLY A 646 9.00 14.46 8.20
C GLY A 646 8.22 13.17 8.53
N ALA A 647 7.05 12.94 7.94
CA ALA A 647 6.27 11.70 8.10
C ALA A 647 6.31 10.85 6.83
N VAL A 648 6.03 9.55 6.97
CA VAL A 648 6.06 8.59 5.85
C VAL A 648 4.96 8.93 4.81
N ALA A 649 5.38 9.16 3.57
CA ALA A 649 4.51 9.46 2.42
C ALA A 649 4.30 8.24 1.50
N ALA A 650 5.24 7.30 1.45
CA ALA A 650 5.09 6.08 0.67
C ALA A 650 4.13 5.10 1.36
N ARG A 651 2.84 5.09 0.97
CA ARG A 651 1.78 4.29 1.62
C ARG A 651 1.19 3.19 0.73
N GLU A 652 1.68 3.07 -0.50
CA GLU A 652 1.27 2.06 -1.48
C GLU A 652 2.44 1.70 -2.41
N TRP A 653 2.24 0.78 -3.36
CA TRP A 653 3.31 0.18 -4.18
C TRP A 653 3.88 1.10 -5.27
N GLY A 654 3.11 2.03 -5.80
CA GLY A 654 3.61 3.03 -6.76
C GLY A 654 4.60 4.02 -6.13
N ALA A 655 4.39 4.36 -4.86
CA ALA A 655 5.24 5.22 -4.07
C ALA A 655 6.41 4.50 -3.38
N TYR A 656 6.35 3.16 -3.29
CA TYR A 656 7.46 2.28 -2.89
C TYR A 656 7.50 1.06 -3.81
N PRO A 657 8.08 1.20 -5.02
CA PRO A 657 8.14 0.10 -5.98
C PRO A 657 9.12 -0.97 -5.52
N ILE A 658 8.82 -2.22 -5.88
CA ILE A 658 9.73 -3.36 -5.79
C ILE A 658 9.92 -3.97 -7.17
N ILE A 659 11.02 -4.70 -7.36
CA ILE A 659 11.38 -5.26 -8.67
C ILE A 659 10.28 -6.19 -9.22
N PRO A 660 9.79 -5.97 -10.44
CA PRO A 660 8.81 -6.85 -11.06
C PRO A 660 9.49 -8.09 -11.66
N PHE A 661 8.73 -9.16 -11.91
CA PHE A 661 9.27 -10.42 -12.45
C PHE A 661 10.11 -10.29 -13.73
N PRO A 662 9.73 -9.47 -14.74
CA PRO A 662 10.52 -9.33 -15.97
C PRO A 662 11.92 -8.73 -15.75
N ASP A 663 12.09 -7.97 -14.66
CA ASP A 663 13.32 -7.26 -14.35
C ASP A 663 14.24 -8.05 -13.40
N VAL A 664 13.82 -9.24 -12.96
CA VAL A 664 14.64 -10.12 -12.14
C VAL A 664 15.86 -10.60 -12.95
N PRO A 665 17.10 -10.43 -12.45
CA PRO A 665 18.30 -10.84 -13.17
C PRO A 665 18.35 -12.35 -13.38
N LYS A 666 19.15 -12.80 -14.36
CA LYS A 666 19.59 -14.20 -14.41
C LYS A 666 20.51 -14.47 -13.21
N ILE A 667 20.13 -15.40 -12.33
CA ILE A 667 20.88 -15.72 -11.12
C ILE A 667 21.66 -17.02 -11.32
N ASP A 668 22.97 -16.97 -11.21
CA ASP A 668 23.88 -18.13 -11.25
C ASP A 668 24.52 -18.31 -9.86
N VAL A 669 24.12 -19.38 -9.18
CA VAL A 669 24.51 -19.64 -7.78
C VAL A 669 25.70 -20.60 -7.73
N LEU A 670 26.76 -20.16 -7.05
CA LEU A 670 27.90 -20.98 -6.67
C LEU A 670 27.90 -21.20 -5.15
N MET A 671 27.87 -22.45 -4.70
CA MET A 671 28.01 -22.79 -3.27
C MET A 671 29.29 -23.60 -3.09
N LEU A 672 30.20 -23.12 -2.25
CA LEU A 672 31.45 -23.85 -1.98
C LEU A 672 31.20 -25.03 -1.04
N PRO A 673 31.55 -26.27 -1.44
CA PRO A 673 31.39 -27.43 -0.58
C PRO A 673 32.45 -27.44 0.53
N ARG A 674 32.02 -27.33 1.78
CA ARG A 674 32.87 -27.37 2.98
C ARG A 674 32.28 -28.29 4.07
N PRO A 675 32.05 -29.58 3.77
CA PRO A 675 31.36 -30.49 4.69
C PRO A 675 32.12 -30.68 6.02
N ASP A 676 33.43 -30.48 6.03
CA ASP A 676 34.32 -30.56 7.19
C ASP A 676 34.26 -29.33 8.11
N GLN A 677 33.62 -28.24 7.67
CA GLN A 677 33.50 -26.99 8.42
C GLN A 677 32.13 -26.89 9.10
N PRO A 678 32.01 -26.23 10.26
CA PRO A 678 30.73 -26.06 10.93
C PRO A 678 29.72 -25.34 10.03
N PRO A 679 28.41 -25.67 10.13
CA PRO A 679 27.39 -25.01 9.36
C PRO A 679 27.20 -23.56 9.83
N LEU A 680 26.98 -22.66 8.89
CA LEU A 680 26.88 -21.22 9.16
C LEU A 680 25.54 -20.63 8.72
N GLY A 681 25.22 -19.44 9.22
CA GLY A 681 24.02 -18.69 8.87
C GLY A 681 24.02 -18.16 7.43
N VAL A 682 22.95 -18.42 6.69
CA VAL A 682 22.78 -17.98 5.29
C VAL A 682 21.57 -17.07 5.06
N GLY A 683 20.92 -16.61 6.13
CA GLY A 683 19.69 -15.84 6.05
C GLY A 683 19.85 -14.51 5.30
N GLU A 684 21.00 -13.87 5.45
CA GLU A 684 21.26 -12.49 4.99
C GLU A 684 22.56 -12.34 4.19
N SER A 685 23.53 -13.25 4.37
CA SER A 685 24.92 -13.09 3.93
C SER A 685 25.06 -12.86 2.42
N ALA A 686 24.23 -13.52 1.60
CA ALA A 686 24.26 -13.37 0.16
C ALA A 686 23.84 -11.97 -0.33
N SER A 687 23.07 -11.20 0.46
CA SER A 687 22.63 -9.85 0.07
C SER A 687 23.68 -8.76 0.29
N VAL A 688 24.65 -9.00 1.15
CA VAL A 688 25.59 -7.99 1.65
C VAL A 688 26.48 -7.34 0.57
N PRO A 689 27.05 -8.07 -0.42
CA PRO A 689 27.90 -7.45 -1.45
C PRO A 689 27.10 -6.77 -2.61
N SER A 690 25.78 -6.88 -2.62
CA SER A 690 24.95 -6.60 -3.80
C SER A 690 25.05 -5.17 -4.33
N ALA A 691 24.78 -4.18 -3.49
CA ALA A 691 24.74 -2.77 -3.88
C ALA A 691 26.08 -2.29 -4.42
N ALA A 692 27.20 -2.75 -3.84
CA ALA A 692 28.53 -2.43 -4.34
C ALA A 692 28.84 -3.11 -5.67
N ALA A 693 28.51 -4.40 -5.84
CA ALA A 693 28.71 -5.08 -7.12
C ALA A 693 27.95 -4.37 -8.25
N ILE A 694 26.70 -3.94 -7.98
CA ILE A 694 25.88 -3.19 -8.94
C ILE A 694 26.46 -1.80 -9.21
N ALA A 695 26.85 -1.04 -8.17
CA ALA A 695 27.46 0.28 -8.32
C ALA A 695 28.76 0.23 -9.12
N ASN A 696 29.62 -0.75 -8.84
CA ASN A 696 30.88 -0.99 -9.55
C ASN A 696 30.61 -1.36 -11.01
N ALA A 697 29.55 -2.12 -11.30
CA ALA A 697 29.15 -2.44 -12.67
C ALA A 697 28.62 -1.21 -13.43
N ILE A 698 27.84 -0.35 -12.76
CA ILE A 698 27.36 0.91 -13.36
C ILE A 698 28.55 1.85 -13.65
N PHE A 699 29.52 1.94 -12.74
CA PHE A 699 30.75 2.69 -13.00
C PHE A 699 31.53 2.12 -14.18
N ASP A 700 31.69 0.80 -14.25
CA ASP A 700 32.34 0.14 -15.37
C ASP A 700 31.61 0.40 -16.70
N ALA A 701 30.28 0.53 -16.67
CA ALA A 701 29.49 0.86 -17.85
C ALA A 701 29.59 2.33 -18.27
N THR A 702 29.55 3.25 -17.30
CA THR A 702 29.29 4.69 -17.54
C THR A 702 30.49 5.60 -17.29
N GLY A 703 31.43 5.18 -16.45
CA GLY A 703 32.50 6.03 -15.91
C GLY A 703 32.08 6.94 -14.75
N VAL A 704 30.80 6.91 -14.33
CA VAL A 704 30.29 7.74 -13.24
C VAL A 704 30.15 6.91 -11.96
N ARG A 705 30.68 7.41 -10.84
CA ARG A 705 30.59 6.76 -9.52
C ARG A 705 29.33 7.22 -8.79
N PHE A 706 28.43 6.28 -8.51
CA PHE A 706 27.23 6.51 -7.71
C PHE A 706 27.44 6.00 -6.28
N ARG A 707 27.26 6.87 -5.28
CA ARG A 707 27.51 6.60 -3.86
C ARG A 707 26.25 6.63 -2.99
N GLU A 708 25.10 6.68 -3.63
CA GLU A 708 23.78 6.79 -3.01
C GLU A 708 22.77 5.92 -3.78
N PRO A 709 22.48 4.69 -3.33
CA PRO A 709 21.35 3.91 -3.82
C PRO A 709 20.00 4.47 -3.27
N PRO A 710 18.85 4.11 -3.87
CA PRO A 710 18.71 3.36 -5.12
C PRO A 710 19.26 4.11 -6.36
N PHE A 711 19.72 3.33 -7.35
CA PHE A 711 20.21 3.78 -8.65
C PHE A 711 19.04 4.03 -9.62
N THR A 712 18.13 4.93 -9.24
CA THR A 712 16.94 5.24 -10.04
C THR A 712 17.32 5.95 -11.34
N PRO A 713 16.47 5.87 -12.38
CA PRO A 713 16.73 6.56 -13.65
C PRO A 713 17.05 8.06 -13.49
N GLU A 714 16.35 8.75 -12.59
CA GLU A 714 16.57 10.18 -12.33
C GLU A 714 17.94 10.45 -11.71
N ARG A 715 18.40 9.60 -10.78
CA ARG A 715 19.73 9.71 -10.16
C ARG A 715 20.82 9.41 -11.18
N ILE A 716 20.62 8.41 -12.04
CA ILE A 716 21.55 8.07 -13.12
C ILE A 716 21.68 9.22 -14.12
N LEU A 717 20.57 9.76 -14.62
CA LEU A 717 20.59 10.90 -15.54
C LEU A 717 21.26 12.13 -14.91
N ARG A 718 20.96 12.44 -13.65
CA ARG A 718 21.63 13.53 -12.91
C ARG A 718 23.14 13.31 -12.82
N GLY A 719 23.59 12.06 -12.60
CA GLY A 719 25.01 11.73 -12.56
C GLY A 719 25.69 11.83 -13.94
N LEU A 720 25.01 11.43 -15.01
CA LEU A 720 25.55 11.45 -16.38
C LEU A 720 25.62 12.87 -16.97
N HIS A 721 24.61 13.71 -16.68
CA HIS A 721 24.44 15.02 -17.33
C HIS A 721 24.69 16.22 -16.38
N GLY A 722 24.94 15.96 -15.10
CA GLY A 722 25.02 16.98 -14.05
C GLY A 722 23.64 17.53 -13.64
N ASP A 723 23.61 18.59 -12.83
CA ASP A 723 22.37 19.28 -12.41
C ASP A 723 21.62 19.99 -13.56
N ALA A 724 22.12 19.89 -14.79
CA ALA A 724 21.40 20.29 -15.97
C ALA A 724 20.21 19.34 -16.18
N ARG A 725 19.08 19.65 -15.53
CA ARG A 725 17.76 19.25 -16.06
C ARG A 725 17.78 19.54 -17.56
N PRO A 726 17.39 18.61 -18.45
CA PRO A 726 16.89 19.02 -19.75
C PRO A 726 15.81 20.05 -19.45
N ALA A 727 16.07 21.32 -19.78
CA ALA A 727 15.09 22.36 -19.56
C ALA A 727 13.82 21.89 -20.28
N PRO A 728 12.66 21.75 -19.61
CA PRO A 728 11.42 21.72 -20.35
C PRO A 728 11.45 22.96 -21.21
N GLN A 729 11.38 22.78 -22.53
CA GLN A 729 11.38 23.87 -23.47
C GLN A 729 10.27 24.82 -23.01
N ALA A 730 10.66 25.96 -22.44
CA ALA A 730 9.69 26.91 -21.90
C ALA A 730 8.80 27.31 -23.07
N LEU A 731 7.51 27.01 -22.96
CA LEU A 731 6.53 27.61 -23.85
C LEU A 731 6.70 29.14 -23.73
N PRO A 732 6.57 29.89 -24.83
CA PRO A 732 6.58 31.34 -24.77
C PRO A 732 5.58 31.79 -23.71
N ALA A 733 5.98 32.73 -22.85
CA ALA A 733 5.14 33.25 -21.80
C ALA A 733 3.75 33.62 -22.39
N PRO A 734 2.63 33.20 -21.76
CA PRO A 734 1.33 33.64 -22.21
C PRO A 734 1.34 35.17 -22.25
N ALA A 735 0.90 35.74 -23.37
CA ALA A 735 0.75 37.17 -23.49
C ALA A 735 -0.05 37.66 -22.28
N ALA A 736 0.52 38.60 -21.54
CA ALA A 736 -0.14 39.20 -20.38
C ALA A 736 -1.58 39.57 -20.79
N PRO A 737 -2.60 39.24 -19.98
CA PRO A 737 -3.96 39.66 -20.27
C PRO A 737 -3.92 41.17 -20.43
N GLN A 738 -4.22 41.65 -21.64
CA GLN A 738 -4.39 43.08 -21.81
C GLN A 738 -5.49 43.50 -20.83
N PRO A 739 -5.26 44.51 -19.99
CA PRO A 739 -6.34 45.06 -19.20
C PRO A 739 -7.41 45.48 -20.20
N SER A 740 -8.56 44.82 -20.17
CA SER A 740 -9.72 45.27 -20.91
C SER A 740 -9.90 46.73 -20.49
N ARG A 741 -9.60 47.64 -21.42
CA ARG A 741 -9.83 49.07 -21.22
C ARG A 741 -11.30 49.21 -20.92
N ILE A 742 -11.62 49.36 -19.65
CA ILE A 742 -12.89 49.90 -19.21
C ILE A 742 -12.92 51.28 -19.82
N TRP A 743 -13.61 51.40 -20.95
CA TRP A 743 -13.87 52.67 -21.59
C TRP A 743 -14.82 53.43 -20.67
N GLN A 744 -14.24 54.20 -19.75
CA GLN A 744 -14.96 55.18 -18.97
C GLN A 744 -15.38 56.29 -19.92
N ASN A 745 -16.62 56.21 -20.40
CA ASN A 745 -17.24 57.30 -21.15
C ASN A 745 -17.44 58.50 -20.20
N PRO A 746 -16.78 59.67 -20.42
CA PRO A 746 -16.86 60.80 -19.51
C PRO A 746 -18.12 61.66 -19.68
N PHE A 747 -19.05 61.29 -20.57
CA PHE A 747 -20.24 62.10 -20.88
C PHE A 747 -21.60 61.47 -20.54
N ALA A 748 -21.64 60.36 -19.79
CA ALA A 748 -22.90 59.76 -19.32
C ALA A 748 -23.17 60.00 -17.82
N ARG A 749 -22.96 61.22 -17.35
CA ARG A 749 -23.64 61.75 -16.16
C ARG A 749 -24.48 62.94 -16.61
N ARG A 750 -25.76 62.92 -16.19
CA ARG A 750 -26.84 63.91 -16.44
C ARG A 750 -27.78 63.61 -17.62
N ALA A 751 -28.36 62.43 -17.62
CA ALA A 751 -29.80 62.25 -17.86
C ALA A 751 -30.39 61.14 -16.96
N GLY A 752 -29.67 60.85 -15.87
CA GLY A 752 -30.12 60.01 -14.78
C GLY A 752 -31.09 60.79 -13.90
N ILE A 753 -32.09 60.04 -13.41
CA ILE A 753 -33.07 60.33 -12.36
C ILE A 753 -34.50 60.19 -12.88
N PHE A 754 -34.94 60.81 -13.99
CA PHE A 754 -36.35 60.66 -14.41
C PHE A 754 -36.67 59.38 -15.22
N ALA A 755 -35.77 58.92 -16.10
CA ALA A 755 -35.95 57.62 -16.79
C ALA A 755 -35.69 56.42 -15.86
N THR A 756 -34.81 56.60 -14.87
CA THR A 756 -34.52 55.61 -13.83
C THR A 756 -35.63 55.54 -12.80
N ILE A 757 -36.27 56.66 -12.41
CA ILE A 757 -37.46 56.64 -11.55
C ILE A 757 -38.66 56.08 -12.30
N ALA A 758 -38.84 56.35 -13.60
CA ALA A 758 -39.88 55.70 -14.38
C ALA A 758 -39.64 54.17 -14.46
N ALA A 759 -38.43 53.71 -14.76
CA ALA A 759 -38.09 52.29 -14.79
C ALA A 759 -38.13 51.62 -13.40
N VAL A 760 -37.74 52.33 -12.32
CA VAL A 760 -37.81 51.86 -10.93
C VAL A 760 -39.25 51.87 -10.43
N CYS A 761 -40.11 52.78 -10.85
CA CYS A 761 -41.53 52.77 -10.52
C CYS A 761 -42.29 51.72 -11.35
N THR A 762 -41.95 51.48 -12.61
CA THR A 762 -42.51 50.37 -13.40
C THR A 762 -42.00 49.02 -12.88
N ALA A 763 -40.73 48.93 -12.45
CA ALA A 763 -40.19 47.75 -11.77
C ALA A 763 -40.73 47.59 -10.35
N ALA A 764 -41.00 48.66 -9.59
CA ALA A 764 -41.59 48.59 -8.24
C ALA A 764 -43.10 48.33 -8.28
N ILE A 765 -43.81 48.76 -9.33
CA ILE A 765 -45.21 48.40 -9.59
C ILE A 765 -45.29 46.96 -10.13
N GLY A 766 -44.34 46.54 -10.98
CA GLY A 766 -44.20 45.15 -11.44
C GLY A 766 -43.82 44.19 -10.30
N VAL A 767 -42.91 44.60 -9.42
CA VAL A 767 -42.55 43.89 -8.18
C VAL A 767 -43.71 43.95 -7.18
N GLY A 768 -44.42 45.06 -7.04
CA GLY A 768 -45.61 45.18 -6.19
C GLY A 768 -46.77 44.27 -6.62
N ALA A 769 -46.98 44.09 -7.93
CA ALA A 769 -47.95 43.13 -8.47
C ALA A 769 -47.45 41.68 -8.40
N ALA A 770 -46.14 41.44 -8.52
CA ALA A 770 -45.50 40.12 -8.37
C ALA A 770 -45.29 39.67 -6.90
N LEU A 771 -45.39 40.60 -5.94
CA LEU A 771 -45.38 40.36 -4.50
C LEU A 771 -46.77 39.98 -3.94
N LEU A 772 -47.82 39.99 -4.76
CA LEU A 772 -49.09 39.38 -4.37
C LEU A 772 -48.88 37.86 -4.24
N PRO A 773 -49.09 37.25 -3.06
CA PRO A 773 -48.95 35.81 -2.91
C PRO A 773 -49.87 35.11 -3.90
N GLY A 774 -49.34 34.14 -4.65
CA GLY A 774 -50.16 33.27 -5.47
C GLY A 774 -51.27 32.68 -4.61
N ARG A 775 -52.51 32.62 -5.10
CA ARG A 775 -53.63 32.10 -4.30
C ARG A 775 -53.33 30.65 -3.90
N ALA A 776 -53.41 30.33 -2.62
CA ALA A 776 -53.26 28.95 -2.16
C ALA A 776 -54.33 28.06 -2.79
N ILE A 777 -53.95 26.86 -3.23
CA ILE A 777 -54.89 25.84 -3.70
C ILE A 777 -55.28 25.01 -2.48
N ALA A 778 -56.60 24.89 -2.24
CA ALA A 778 -57.12 24.15 -1.09
C ALA A 778 -56.62 22.69 -1.11
N PRO A 779 -56.27 22.11 0.06
CA PRO A 779 -55.86 20.71 0.13
C PRO A 779 -57.03 19.80 -0.23
N ILE A 780 -56.72 18.64 -0.81
CA ILE A 780 -57.69 17.58 -1.08
C ILE A 780 -57.42 16.36 -0.20
N ALA A 781 -58.40 15.45 -0.10
CA ALA A 781 -58.14 14.11 0.39
C ALA A 781 -57.21 13.38 -0.59
N ARG A 782 -56.29 12.57 -0.05
CA ARG A 782 -55.36 11.76 -0.87
C ARG A 782 -56.16 10.91 -1.87
N PRO A 783 -55.90 11.02 -3.19
CA PRO A 783 -56.44 10.11 -4.18
C PRO A 783 -56.05 8.66 -3.88
N ASP A 784 -57.02 7.75 -4.00
CA ASP A 784 -56.76 6.31 -3.87
C ASP A 784 -55.91 5.82 -5.06
N ALA A 785 -54.85 5.06 -4.78
CA ALA A 785 -53.94 4.56 -5.81
C ALA A 785 -54.65 3.67 -6.85
N SER A 786 -55.75 3.01 -6.47
CA SER A 786 -56.56 2.17 -7.37
C SER A 786 -57.29 2.95 -8.47
N VAL A 787 -57.35 4.29 -8.38
CA VAL A 787 -57.94 5.15 -9.40
C VAL A 787 -57.05 5.23 -10.65
N TYR A 788 -55.77 4.92 -10.54
CA TYR A 788 -54.82 4.97 -11.64
C TYR A 788 -54.59 3.60 -12.26
N SER A 789 -54.52 3.54 -13.60
CA SER A 789 -54.18 2.30 -14.29
C SER A 789 -52.72 1.91 -14.04
N ALA A 790 -52.43 0.61 -14.05
CA ALA A 790 -51.05 0.12 -13.94
C ALA A 790 -50.14 0.69 -15.03
N ALA A 791 -50.64 0.90 -16.26
CA ALA A 791 -49.89 1.51 -17.35
C ALA A 791 -49.55 2.98 -17.07
N THR A 792 -50.47 3.74 -16.46
CA THR A 792 -50.24 5.13 -16.04
C THR A 792 -49.17 5.20 -14.96
N ILE A 793 -49.24 4.34 -13.94
CA ILE A 793 -48.24 4.27 -12.86
C ILE A 793 -46.86 3.87 -13.43
N ALA A 794 -46.80 2.89 -14.32
CA ALA A 794 -45.56 2.47 -14.96
C ALA A 794 -44.95 3.60 -15.82
N ARG A 795 -45.77 4.34 -16.58
CA ARG A 795 -45.32 5.53 -17.31
C ARG A 795 -44.80 6.61 -16.36
N GLY A 796 -45.50 6.85 -15.25
CA GLY A 796 -45.07 7.79 -14.22
C GLY A 796 -43.74 7.40 -13.56
N ALA A 797 -43.49 6.10 -13.35
CA ALA A 797 -42.22 5.60 -12.84
C ALA A 797 -41.05 5.92 -13.79
N GLN A 798 -41.24 5.71 -15.10
CA GLN A 798 -40.24 6.06 -16.12
C GLN A 798 -39.97 7.58 -16.16
N LEU A 799 -41.00 8.39 -15.99
CA LEU A 799 -40.88 9.85 -15.96
C LEU A 799 -40.20 10.35 -14.68
N ALA A 800 -40.47 9.71 -13.54
CA ALA A 800 -39.78 9.99 -12.28
C ALA A 800 -38.29 9.65 -12.37
N ALA A 801 -37.94 8.56 -13.05
CA ALA A 801 -36.56 8.20 -13.35
C ALA A 801 -35.90 9.18 -14.33
N LEU A 802 -36.58 9.57 -15.41
CA LEU A 802 -36.08 10.60 -16.34
C LEU A 802 -35.80 11.93 -15.64
N GLY A 803 -36.66 12.33 -14.70
CA GLY A 803 -36.49 13.53 -13.88
C GLY A 803 -35.60 13.36 -12.65
N ASN A 804 -34.93 12.20 -12.51
CA ASN A 804 -34.03 11.86 -11.40
C ASN A 804 -34.61 12.17 -10.00
N CYS A 805 -35.93 11.96 -9.84
CA CYS A 805 -36.66 12.43 -8.65
C CYS A 805 -36.17 11.76 -7.37
N ALA A 806 -35.86 10.47 -7.43
CA ALA A 806 -35.41 9.70 -6.27
C ALA A 806 -34.05 10.18 -5.77
N GLU A 807 -33.08 10.41 -6.65
CA GLU A 807 -31.75 10.91 -6.27
C GLU A 807 -31.85 12.30 -5.63
N CYS A 808 -32.65 13.20 -6.20
CA CYS A 808 -32.81 14.55 -5.65
C CYS A 808 -33.61 14.57 -4.34
N HIS A 809 -34.61 13.70 -4.17
CA HIS A 809 -35.52 13.72 -3.03
C HIS A 809 -35.26 12.61 -2.00
N THR A 810 -34.08 11.99 -1.98
CA THR A 810 -33.73 10.96 -0.99
C THR A 810 -32.41 11.30 -0.30
N THR A 811 -32.44 11.44 1.03
CA THR A 811 -31.21 11.55 1.81
C THR A 811 -30.47 10.20 1.86
N ILE A 812 -29.15 10.21 2.09
CA ILE A 812 -28.34 8.99 2.18
C ILE A 812 -28.91 8.07 3.28
N GLY A 813 -29.22 6.82 2.93
CA GLY A 813 -29.85 5.84 3.82
C GLY A 813 -31.31 6.14 4.19
N GLY A 814 -31.92 7.18 3.63
CA GLY A 814 -33.30 7.57 3.85
C GLY A 814 -34.30 6.79 3.00
N ALA A 815 -35.59 6.91 3.35
CA ALA A 815 -36.66 6.34 2.53
C ALA A 815 -36.77 7.11 1.19
N PRO A 816 -37.00 6.41 0.06
CA PRO A 816 -37.12 7.05 -1.25
C PRO A 816 -38.12 8.20 -1.26
N ASN A 817 -37.74 9.32 -1.88
CA ASN A 817 -38.57 10.51 -2.08
C ASN A 817 -38.99 11.27 -0.79
N ALA A 818 -38.50 10.87 0.39
CA ALA A 818 -38.86 11.47 1.67
C ALA A 818 -38.21 12.84 1.95
N GLY A 819 -37.40 13.36 1.03
CA GLY A 819 -36.70 14.63 1.13
C GLY A 819 -35.42 14.58 1.98
N GLY A 820 -34.84 15.76 2.23
CA GLY A 820 -33.70 15.94 3.12
C GLY A 820 -32.32 15.88 2.47
N ARG A 821 -32.23 15.57 1.17
CA ARG A 821 -30.97 15.67 0.41
C ARG A 821 -30.50 17.13 0.38
N ALA A 822 -29.25 17.37 0.76
CA ALA A 822 -28.62 18.67 0.71
C ALA A 822 -28.06 18.95 -0.69
N LEU A 823 -28.37 20.11 -1.26
CA LEU A 823 -27.81 20.62 -2.49
C LEU A 823 -27.02 21.90 -2.17
N ALA A 824 -25.69 21.80 -2.24
CA ALA A 824 -24.81 22.95 -2.06
C ALA A 824 -24.85 23.84 -3.31
N THR A 825 -25.08 25.14 -3.12
CA THR A 825 -25.07 26.13 -4.20
C THR A 825 -24.16 27.29 -3.82
N PRO A 826 -23.73 28.14 -4.79
CA PRO A 826 -22.99 29.37 -4.48
C PRO A 826 -23.74 30.35 -3.55
N PHE A 827 -25.04 30.14 -3.34
CA PHE A 827 -25.90 30.99 -2.52
C PHE A 827 -26.21 30.38 -1.13
N GLY A 828 -25.68 29.20 -0.83
CA GLY A 828 -25.95 28.40 0.38
C GLY A 828 -26.60 27.04 0.06
N THR A 829 -27.11 26.35 1.08
CA THR A 829 -27.61 24.97 0.94
C THR A 829 -29.13 24.92 0.86
N ILE A 830 -29.63 24.20 -0.14
CA ILE A 830 -31.06 23.91 -0.33
C ILE A 830 -31.31 22.45 0.04
N TYR A 831 -32.34 22.18 0.84
CA TYR A 831 -32.75 20.82 1.16
C TYR A 831 -33.97 20.42 0.34
N ALA A 832 -33.92 19.22 -0.26
CA ALA A 832 -35.03 18.70 -1.04
C ALA A 832 -36.26 18.41 -0.16
N THR A 833 -37.45 18.68 -0.70
CA THR A 833 -38.73 18.48 0.01
C THR A 833 -39.16 17.01 0.01
N ASN A 834 -40.03 16.61 0.94
CA ASN A 834 -40.68 15.31 0.88
C ASN A 834 -41.75 15.33 -0.22
N ILE A 835 -41.65 14.43 -1.20
CA ILE A 835 -42.61 14.30 -2.32
C ILE A 835 -43.39 12.98 -2.27
N THR A 836 -43.32 12.25 -1.17
CA THR A 836 -44.17 11.08 -0.93
C THR A 836 -45.64 11.51 -0.73
N PRO A 837 -46.61 10.60 -0.85
CA PRO A 837 -48.02 10.94 -0.65
C PRO A 837 -48.45 11.00 0.82
N ASP A 838 -47.51 11.29 1.72
CA ASP A 838 -47.83 11.64 3.10
C ASP A 838 -48.63 12.95 3.13
N VAL A 839 -49.71 12.98 3.92
CA VAL A 839 -50.68 14.07 3.93
C VAL A 839 -50.14 15.31 4.66
N GLU A 840 -49.29 15.11 5.67
CA GLU A 840 -48.81 16.21 6.52
C GLU A 840 -47.50 16.82 6.03
N THR A 841 -46.54 15.97 5.67
CA THR A 841 -45.17 16.37 5.36
C THR A 841 -44.84 16.24 3.87
N GLY A 842 -45.60 15.44 3.12
CA GLY A 842 -45.43 15.22 1.68
C GLY A 842 -46.45 15.96 0.81
N ILE A 843 -46.70 15.42 -0.39
CA ILE A 843 -47.66 15.96 -1.37
C ILE A 843 -49.04 15.28 -1.30
N GLY A 844 -49.29 14.44 -0.28
CA GLY A 844 -50.52 13.64 -0.16
C GLY A 844 -51.83 14.43 -0.19
N ALA A 845 -51.78 15.70 0.23
CA ALA A 845 -52.93 16.62 0.23
C ALA A 845 -53.00 17.54 -1.01
N TRP A 846 -52.12 17.37 -1.99
CA TRP A 846 -52.08 18.21 -3.17
C TRP A 846 -53.07 17.69 -4.22
N SER A 847 -53.74 18.60 -4.91
CA SER A 847 -54.49 18.25 -6.12
C SER A 847 -53.56 18.24 -7.32
N TYR A 848 -53.96 17.58 -8.42
CA TYR A 848 -53.20 17.63 -9.65
C TYR A 848 -52.90 19.08 -10.12
N PRO A 849 -53.86 20.03 -10.12
CA PRO A 849 -53.54 21.44 -10.43
C PRO A 849 -52.50 22.08 -9.51
N ALA A 850 -52.42 21.67 -8.24
CA ALA A 850 -51.38 22.15 -7.33
C ALA A 850 -50.00 21.56 -7.66
N PHE A 851 -49.95 20.28 -8.04
CA PHE A 851 -48.74 19.62 -8.52
C PHE A 851 -48.27 20.21 -9.86
N GLU A 852 -49.17 20.34 -10.83
CA GLU A 852 -48.91 20.96 -12.13
C GLU A 852 -48.34 22.38 -11.96
N ARG A 853 -48.96 23.20 -11.10
CA ARG A 853 -48.46 24.56 -10.83
C ARG A 853 -47.04 24.56 -10.24
N ALA A 854 -46.71 23.61 -9.37
CA ALA A 854 -45.34 23.50 -8.88
C ALA A 854 -44.37 23.15 -10.00
N MET A 855 -44.70 22.14 -10.81
CA MET A 855 -43.88 21.67 -11.92
C MET A 855 -43.71 22.70 -13.04
N ARG A 856 -44.77 23.46 -13.37
CA ARG A 856 -44.76 24.42 -14.50
C ARG A 856 -44.36 25.83 -14.08
N ASP A 857 -44.91 26.33 -12.97
CA ASP A 857 -44.81 27.75 -12.61
C ASP A 857 -43.81 28.00 -11.47
N GLY A 858 -43.23 26.94 -10.90
CA GLY A 858 -42.33 27.05 -9.75
C GLY A 858 -43.03 27.58 -8.49
N GLN A 859 -44.32 27.32 -8.33
CA GLN A 859 -45.11 27.79 -7.20
C GLN A 859 -45.69 26.64 -6.39
N HIS A 860 -45.37 26.62 -5.11
CA HIS A 860 -45.88 25.64 -4.15
C HIS A 860 -47.41 25.75 -3.99
N ARG A 861 -48.07 24.71 -3.47
CA ARG A 861 -49.52 24.70 -3.18
C ARG A 861 -50.02 25.90 -2.34
N ASP A 862 -49.23 26.33 -1.36
CA ASP A 862 -49.56 27.47 -0.48
C ASP A 862 -49.32 28.86 -1.11
N GLY A 863 -48.80 28.92 -2.34
CA GLY A 863 -48.54 30.16 -3.07
C GLY A 863 -47.13 30.72 -2.93
N ARG A 864 -46.23 30.08 -2.15
CA ARG A 864 -44.82 30.49 -2.08
C ARG A 864 -44.07 30.08 -3.35
N GLN A 865 -43.12 30.92 -3.77
CA GLN A 865 -42.19 30.60 -4.86
C GLN A 865 -41.23 29.48 -4.43
N LEU A 866 -40.94 28.57 -5.35
CA LEU A 866 -39.94 27.51 -5.22
C LEU A 866 -38.60 27.98 -5.78
N TYR A 867 -37.50 27.49 -5.22
CA TYR A 867 -36.16 27.79 -5.74
C TYR A 867 -35.94 27.05 -7.06
N PRO A 868 -35.29 27.67 -8.07
CA PRO A 868 -35.04 27.06 -9.39
C PRO A 868 -34.05 25.88 -9.36
N ALA A 869 -33.51 25.54 -8.18
CA ALA A 869 -32.89 24.25 -7.93
C ALA A 869 -33.86 23.07 -8.16
N PHE A 870 -35.15 23.29 -7.93
CA PHE A 870 -36.20 22.47 -8.52
C PHE A 870 -36.37 22.92 -9.97
N PRO A 871 -36.10 22.07 -10.99
CA PRO A 871 -35.93 22.52 -12.37
C PRO A 871 -37.27 22.75 -13.09
N TYR A 872 -38.19 23.50 -12.47
CA TYR A 872 -39.48 23.89 -13.05
C TYR A 872 -39.33 24.73 -14.35
N THR A 873 -38.17 25.35 -14.57
CA THR A 873 -37.81 26.02 -15.83
C THR A 873 -37.71 25.06 -17.02
N HIS A 874 -37.51 23.77 -16.75
CA HIS A 874 -37.51 22.70 -17.74
C HIS A 874 -38.83 21.92 -17.73
N PHE A 875 -39.31 21.58 -16.53
CA PHE A 875 -40.52 20.78 -16.37
C PHE A 875 -41.77 21.46 -16.95
N SER A 876 -41.76 22.79 -17.13
CA SER A 876 -42.82 23.53 -17.82
C SER A 876 -43.06 23.09 -19.27
N LYS A 877 -42.11 22.38 -19.90
CA LYS A 877 -42.22 21.82 -21.25
C LYS A 877 -42.88 20.43 -21.29
N THR A 878 -43.11 19.79 -20.14
CA THR A 878 -43.64 18.43 -20.05
C THR A 878 -45.09 18.40 -20.54
N SER A 879 -45.46 17.36 -21.29
CA SER A 879 -46.85 17.22 -21.75
C SER A 879 -47.80 16.97 -20.58
N GLU A 880 -49.05 17.41 -20.74
CA GLU A 880 -50.10 17.25 -19.73
C GLU A 880 -50.30 15.78 -19.32
N ALA A 881 -50.31 14.86 -20.29
CA ALA A 881 -50.48 13.44 -20.04
C ALA A 881 -49.32 12.85 -19.21
N ASP A 882 -48.08 13.29 -19.47
CA ASP A 882 -46.91 12.82 -18.73
C ASP A 882 -46.88 13.40 -17.30
N LEU A 883 -47.28 14.67 -17.09
CA LEU A 883 -47.42 15.23 -15.74
C LEU A 883 -48.47 14.50 -14.91
N GLN A 884 -49.62 14.15 -15.51
CA GLN A 884 -50.66 13.35 -14.84
C GLN A 884 -50.15 11.95 -14.47
N ALA A 885 -49.39 11.31 -15.37
CA ALA A 885 -48.78 10.01 -15.10
C ALA A 885 -47.74 10.07 -13.97
N LEU A 886 -46.88 11.09 -13.97
CA LEU A 886 -45.90 11.33 -12.90
C LEU A 886 -46.59 11.55 -11.55
N TYR A 887 -47.64 12.39 -11.52
CA TYR A 887 -48.45 12.61 -10.32
C TYR A 887 -49.08 11.31 -9.82
N ALA A 888 -49.70 10.52 -10.71
CA ALA A 888 -50.29 9.23 -10.38
C ALA A 888 -49.27 8.27 -9.74
N TYR A 889 -48.05 8.19 -10.29
CA TYR A 889 -46.98 7.38 -9.74
C TYR A 889 -46.58 7.82 -8.32
N LEU A 890 -46.36 9.12 -8.11
CA LEU A 890 -46.02 9.65 -6.78
C LEU A 890 -47.13 9.40 -5.76
N MET A 891 -48.40 9.54 -6.16
CA MET A 891 -49.54 9.30 -5.27
C MET A 891 -49.75 7.82 -4.92
N ALA A 892 -49.26 6.91 -5.77
CA ALA A 892 -49.28 5.47 -5.56
C ALA A 892 -48.14 4.95 -4.67
N GLN A 893 -47.14 5.78 -4.32
CA GLN A 893 -46.01 5.36 -3.49
C GLN A 893 -46.40 5.15 -2.00
N PRO A 894 -45.58 4.43 -1.23
CA PRO A 894 -45.68 4.43 0.23
C PRO A 894 -45.59 5.85 0.79
N ALA A 895 -46.49 6.21 1.71
CA ALA A 895 -46.41 7.48 2.42
C ALA A 895 -45.34 7.41 3.50
N VAL A 896 -44.42 8.38 3.51
CA VAL A 896 -43.38 8.49 4.53
C VAL A 896 -43.49 9.84 5.20
N ARG A 897 -43.74 9.85 6.50
CA ARG A 897 -43.76 11.07 7.28
C ARG A 897 -42.34 11.50 7.61
N ALA A 898 -41.86 12.56 6.97
CA ALA A 898 -40.52 13.09 7.14
C ALA A 898 -40.50 14.60 6.84
N THR A 899 -39.95 15.39 7.76
CA THR A 899 -39.80 16.84 7.61
C THR A 899 -38.34 17.17 7.32
N PRO A 900 -38.00 17.62 6.10
CA PRO A 900 -36.63 18.01 5.75
C PRO A 900 -36.12 19.22 6.55
N PRO A 901 -34.80 19.36 6.71
CA PRO A 901 -34.20 20.57 7.29
C PRO A 901 -34.57 21.84 6.50
N ALA A 902 -34.50 23.00 7.17
CA ALA A 902 -34.71 24.29 6.52
C ALA A 902 -33.49 24.70 5.69
N ASN A 903 -33.71 25.36 4.55
CA ASN A 903 -32.64 25.89 3.70
C ASN A 903 -31.76 26.89 4.45
N THR A 904 -30.45 26.82 4.22
CA THR A 904 -29.44 27.72 4.79
C THR A 904 -28.84 28.58 3.69
N LEU A 905 -29.61 29.56 3.21
CA LEU A 905 -29.22 30.47 2.14
C LEU A 905 -28.75 31.82 2.68
N ALA A 906 -27.74 32.41 2.04
CA ALA A 906 -27.24 33.73 2.36
C ALA A 906 -28.25 34.82 1.99
N PHE A 907 -28.26 35.93 2.73
CA PHE A 907 -29.03 37.11 2.34
C PHE A 907 -28.46 37.71 1.03
N PRO A 908 -29.30 38.17 0.08
CA PRO A 908 -30.77 38.21 0.11
C PRO A 908 -31.49 36.97 -0.47
N PHE A 909 -30.75 35.91 -0.85
CA PHE A 909 -31.29 34.70 -1.50
C PHE A 909 -32.24 33.89 -0.61
N ASN A 910 -32.22 34.11 0.71
CA ASN A 910 -33.18 33.54 1.65
C ASN A 910 -34.60 34.19 1.56
N ILE A 911 -34.77 35.32 0.89
CA ILE A 911 -36.06 36.03 0.76
C ILE A 911 -36.86 35.47 -0.42
N ARG A 912 -37.67 34.43 -0.16
CA ARG A 912 -38.46 33.71 -1.19
C ARG A 912 -39.29 34.60 -2.13
N PRO A 913 -39.97 35.67 -1.71
CA PRO A 913 -40.77 36.50 -2.64
C PRO A 913 -39.95 37.14 -3.78
N LEU A 914 -38.65 37.37 -3.60
CA LEU A 914 -37.79 37.94 -4.66
C LEU A 914 -37.68 37.02 -5.89
N LEU A 915 -37.95 35.72 -5.72
CA LEU A 915 -37.97 34.76 -6.84
C LEU A 915 -39.09 35.04 -7.85
N ALA A 916 -40.15 35.77 -7.48
CA ALA A 916 -41.17 36.17 -8.45
C ALA A 916 -40.56 37.09 -9.53
N GLY A 917 -39.64 37.99 -9.13
CA GLY A 917 -38.87 38.82 -10.06
C GLY A 917 -37.87 38.00 -10.88
N TRP A 918 -37.21 37.01 -10.26
CA TRP A 918 -36.34 36.08 -10.97
C TRP A 918 -37.10 35.29 -12.03
N ASN A 919 -38.28 34.77 -11.70
CA ASN A 919 -39.16 34.05 -12.63
C ASN A 919 -39.60 34.95 -13.79
N ALA A 920 -39.96 36.20 -13.53
CA ALA A 920 -40.32 37.16 -14.59
C ALA A 920 -39.17 37.40 -15.59
N LEU A 921 -37.92 37.29 -15.16
CA LEU A 921 -36.74 37.50 -16.00
C LEU A 921 -36.28 36.23 -16.73
N PHE A 922 -36.29 35.08 -16.06
CA PHE A 922 -35.59 33.88 -16.53
C PHE A 922 -36.48 32.68 -16.84
N HIS A 923 -37.71 32.65 -16.34
CA HIS A 923 -38.63 31.52 -16.52
C HIS A 923 -39.62 31.75 -17.68
N GLN A 924 -39.96 30.68 -18.40
CA GLN A 924 -41.00 30.68 -19.44
C GLN A 924 -41.92 29.48 -19.25
N THR A 925 -43.23 29.76 -19.13
CA THR A 925 -44.29 28.77 -19.07
C THR A 925 -44.76 28.42 -20.48
N LYS A 926 -44.01 27.57 -21.18
CA LYS A 926 -44.36 27.13 -22.54
C LYS A 926 -44.22 25.63 -22.67
N ASP A 927 -45.25 24.99 -23.20
CA ASP A 927 -45.22 23.58 -23.59
C ASP A 927 -44.19 23.35 -24.70
N PHE A 928 -43.61 22.14 -24.74
CA PHE A 928 -42.77 21.71 -25.83
C PHE A 928 -43.55 21.71 -27.15
N LYS A 929 -42.97 22.33 -28.19
CA LYS A 929 -43.52 22.32 -29.55
C LYS A 929 -42.53 21.61 -30.48
N PRO A 930 -42.93 20.52 -31.15
CA PRO A 930 -42.09 19.86 -32.12
C PRO A 930 -41.67 20.82 -33.25
N ASP A 931 -40.40 20.75 -33.64
CA ASP A 931 -39.89 21.43 -34.82
C ASP A 931 -40.29 20.64 -36.07
N PRO A 932 -41.10 21.22 -36.98
CA PRO A 932 -41.52 20.54 -38.20
C PRO A 932 -40.37 20.26 -39.19
N ALA A 933 -39.21 20.93 -39.04
CA ALA A 933 -38.02 20.67 -39.85
C ALA A 933 -37.24 19.44 -39.39
N GLN A 934 -37.55 18.88 -38.22
CA GLN A 934 -36.81 17.79 -37.59
C GLN A 934 -37.59 16.48 -37.61
N SER A 935 -36.89 15.35 -37.49
CA SER A 935 -37.51 14.02 -37.47
C SER A 935 -38.35 13.81 -36.20
N ALA A 936 -39.29 12.86 -36.24
CA ALA A 936 -40.07 12.49 -35.06
C ALA A 936 -39.18 11.99 -33.90
N GLN A 937 -38.11 11.27 -34.23
CA GLN A 937 -37.14 10.77 -33.26
C GLN A 937 -36.33 11.92 -32.63
N TRP A 938 -35.88 12.88 -33.43
CA TRP A 938 -35.19 14.06 -32.93
C TRP A 938 -36.10 14.87 -32.00
N ASN A 939 -37.35 15.11 -32.41
CA ASN A 939 -38.33 15.83 -31.59
C ASN A 939 -38.65 15.09 -30.27
N ARG A 940 -38.68 13.75 -30.30
CA ARG A 940 -38.80 12.95 -29.08
C ARG A 940 -37.59 13.13 -28.17
N GLY A 941 -36.38 13.15 -28.73
CA GLY A 941 -35.14 13.40 -27.99
C GLY A 941 -35.11 14.79 -27.35
N ALA A 942 -35.43 15.83 -28.14
CA ALA A 942 -35.55 17.21 -27.68
C ALA A 942 -36.55 17.34 -26.53
N TYR A 943 -37.73 16.71 -26.65
CA TYR A 943 -38.72 16.67 -25.58
C TYR A 943 -38.14 16.05 -24.30
N LEU A 944 -37.51 14.88 -24.38
CA LEU A 944 -36.96 14.18 -23.21
C LEU A 944 -35.82 14.96 -22.53
N VAL A 945 -34.88 15.50 -23.33
CA VAL A 945 -33.70 16.23 -22.85
C VAL A 945 -34.05 17.62 -22.30
N GLU A 946 -35.00 18.33 -22.92
CA GLU A 946 -35.32 19.70 -22.52
C GLU A 946 -36.40 19.81 -21.44
N SER A 947 -37.22 18.77 -21.25
CA SER A 947 -38.27 18.72 -20.22
C SER A 947 -37.78 18.03 -18.95
N LEU A 948 -38.28 16.84 -18.62
CA LEU A 948 -37.92 16.14 -17.38
C LEU A 948 -36.44 15.78 -17.30
N GLY A 949 -35.76 15.47 -18.42
CA GLY A 949 -34.33 15.12 -18.39
C GLY A 949 -33.38 16.31 -18.14
N HIS A 950 -33.85 17.55 -18.37
CA HIS A 950 -33.18 18.83 -18.09
C HIS A 950 -31.64 18.86 -18.23
N CYS A 951 -31.06 18.26 -19.26
CA CYS A 951 -29.60 18.07 -19.32
C CYS A 951 -28.83 19.40 -19.31
N SER A 952 -29.40 20.47 -19.85
CA SER A 952 -28.79 21.80 -19.84
C SER A 952 -28.65 22.41 -18.45
N ALA A 953 -29.38 21.90 -17.44
CA ALA A 953 -29.28 22.38 -16.07
C ALA A 953 -27.88 22.20 -15.47
N CYS A 954 -27.17 21.15 -15.90
CA CYS A 954 -25.78 20.88 -15.53
C CYS A 954 -24.81 21.23 -16.66
N HIS A 955 -25.19 20.97 -17.92
CA HIS A 955 -24.32 21.11 -19.08
C HIS A 955 -24.34 22.50 -19.75
N SER A 956 -24.89 23.53 -19.10
CA SER A 956 -24.81 24.92 -19.58
C SER A 956 -24.30 25.84 -18.47
N PRO A 957 -23.55 26.90 -18.81
CA PRO A 957 -23.04 27.81 -17.80
C PRO A 957 -24.17 28.64 -17.21
N ARG A 958 -24.05 29.00 -15.93
CA ARG A 958 -25.02 29.85 -15.21
C ARG A 958 -24.47 31.27 -15.06
N ASN A 959 -25.35 32.26 -15.03
CA ASN A 959 -25.00 33.65 -14.74
C ASN A 959 -24.89 33.90 -13.22
N ALA A 960 -24.50 35.12 -12.81
CA ALA A 960 -24.32 35.48 -11.41
C ALA A 960 -25.60 35.37 -10.54
N LEU A 961 -26.79 35.30 -11.15
CA LEU A 961 -28.08 35.10 -10.48
C LEU A 961 -28.54 33.63 -10.52
N GLY A 962 -27.68 32.71 -10.95
CA GLY A 962 -27.95 31.27 -11.00
C GLY A 962 -28.82 30.80 -12.16
N ALA A 963 -29.14 31.68 -13.14
CA ALA A 963 -29.91 31.30 -14.33
C ALA A 963 -29.02 30.79 -15.47
N GLU A 964 -29.51 29.84 -16.25
CA GLU A 964 -28.81 29.31 -17.43
C GLU A 964 -28.57 30.38 -18.50
N GLN A 965 -27.36 30.40 -19.05
CA GLN A 965 -26.99 31.29 -20.16
C GLN A 965 -27.45 30.67 -21.48
N ARG A 966 -28.56 31.16 -22.02
CA ARG A 966 -29.20 30.60 -23.22
C ARG A 966 -28.32 30.61 -24.48
N GLU A 967 -27.42 31.59 -24.60
CA GLU A 967 -26.48 31.71 -25.73
C GLU A 967 -25.37 30.65 -25.69
N ALA A 968 -25.17 30.00 -24.54
CA ALA A 968 -24.19 28.95 -24.31
C ALA A 968 -24.86 27.61 -23.94
N TYR A 969 -26.02 27.35 -24.56
CA TYR A 969 -26.78 26.11 -24.34
C TYR A 969 -25.92 24.87 -24.64
N LEU A 970 -25.86 23.96 -23.68
CA LEU A 970 -25.06 22.72 -23.72
C LEU A 970 -23.55 22.91 -23.90
N ALA A 971 -23.03 24.14 -23.70
CA ALA A 971 -21.62 24.47 -23.87
C ALA A 971 -20.71 24.03 -22.70
N GLY A 972 -21.23 23.25 -21.75
CA GLY A 972 -20.55 22.81 -20.54
C GLY A 972 -20.97 23.60 -19.30
N GLY A 973 -20.66 23.09 -18.11
CA GLY A 973 -21.05 23.72 -16.85
C GLY A 973 -20.39 23.06 -15.64
N PHE A 974 -20.86 23.41 -14.45
CA PHE A 974 -20.41 22.79 -13.19
C PHE A 974 -21.61 22.42 -12.33
N ALA A 975 -21.58 21.22 -11.77
CA ALA A 975 -22.60 20.71 -10.86
C ALA A 975 -21.94 19.91 -9.73
N GLU A 976 -22.27 20.21 -8.48
CA GLU A 976 -21.78 19.48 -7.30
C GLU A 976 -20.24 19.36 -7.20
N GLY A 977 -19.51 20.36 -7.72
CA GLY A 977 -18.05 20.36 -7.74
C GLY A 977 -17.42 19.51 -8.85
N TRP A 978 -18.23 19.04 -9.81
CA TRP A 978 -17.80 18.36 -11.02
C TRP A 978 -17.99 19.26 -12.24
N GLU A 979 -17.06 19.17 -13.19
CA GLU A 979 -17.19 19.78 -14.50
C GLU A 979 -18.13 18.91 -15.35
N ALA A 980 -19.26 19.47 -15.77
CA ALA A 980 -20.15 18.86 -16.73
C ALA A 980 -19.63 19.22 -18.15
N PRO A 981 -19.16 18.25 -18.94
CA PRO A 981 -18.53 18.54 -20.23
C PRO A 981 -19.55 19.14 -21.22
N PRO A 982 -19.12 19.90 -22.24
CA PRO A 982 -20.01 20.31 -23.31
C PRO A 982 -20.64 19.10 -24.01
N LEU A 983 -21.93 19.17 -24.34
CA LEU A 983 -22.63 18.14 -25.14
C LEU A 983 -22.75 18.53 -26.62
N THR A 984 -21.90 19.46 -27.06
CA THR A 984 -21.81 20.00 -28.42
C THR A 984 -20.40 19.82 -28.97
N SER A 985 -20.15 20.30 -30.19
CA SER A 985 -18.82 20.33 -30.81
C SER A 985 -17.74 21.11 -30.03
N LEU A 986 -18.11 21.79 -28.93
CA LEU A 986 -17.16 22.39 -27.98
C LEU A 986 -16.44 21.36 -27.11
N SER A 987 -16.90 20.10 -27.09
CA SER A 987 -16.25 19.00 -26.37
C SER A 987 -14.77 18.88 -26.75
N GLN A 988 -13.92 18.68 -25.75
CA GLN A 988 -12.48 18.51 -25.94
C GLN A 988 -12.05 17.05 -26.09
N ALA A 989 -13.01 16.12 -26.15
CA ALA A 989 -12.72 14.70 -26.33
C ALA A 989 -11.88 14.46 -27.59
N PRO A 990 -10.91 13.54 -27.54
CA PRO A 990 -10.02 13.27 -28.68
C PRO A 990 -10.76 12.65 -29.88
N ILE A 991 -11.89 11.99 -29.62
CA ILE A 991 -12.81 11.46 -30.62
C ILE A 991 -14.14 12.17 -30.39
N PRO A 992 -14.80 12.73 -31.43
CA PRO A 992 -16.10 13.35 -31.28
C PRO A 992 -17.17 12.36 -30.83
N TRP A 993 -18.13 12.83 -30.03
CA TRP A 993 -19.30 12.05 -29.65
C TRP A 993 -20.14 11.71 -30.88
N SER A 994 -20.60 10.46 -30.94
CA SER A 994 -21.54 9.99 -31.96
C SER A 994 -22.85 9.56 -31.32
N GLU A 995 -23.89 9.38 -32.13
CA GLU A 995 -25.18 8.85 -31.67
C GLU A 995 -25.03 7.48 -30.97
N ASP A 996 -24.20 6.59 -31.51
CA ASP A 996 -23.98 5.26 -30.94
C ASP A 996 -23.26 5.32 -29.59
N GLU A 997 -22.23 6.18 -29.47
CA GLU A 997 -21.48 6.35 -28.21
C GLU A 997 -22.31 7.06 -27.13
N LEU A 998 -23.11 8.06 -27.51
CA LEU A 998 -24.06 8.71 -26.59
C LEU A 998 -25.12 7.72 -26.11
N TYR A 999 -25.65 6.88 -27.00
CA TYR A 999 -26.60 5.83 -26.63
C TYR A 999 -25.96 4.82 -25.66
N ALA A 1000 -24.75 4.32 -25.98
CA ALA A 1000 -24.03 3.38 -25.14
C ALA A 1000 -23.77 3.96 -23.74
N TYR A 1001 -23.28 5.20 -23.67
CA TYR A 1001 -22.99 5.88 -22.42
C TYR A 1001 -24.24 6.10 -21.56
N LEU A 1002 -25.32 6.63 -22.14
CA LEU A 1002 -26.59 6.87 -21.42
C LEU A 1002 -27.32 5.58 -21.02
N ARG A 1003 -27.03 4.45 -21.68
CA ARG A 1003 -27.66 3.15 -21.39
C ARG A 1003 -26.87 2.32 -20.38
N THR A 1004 -25.54 2.35 -20.47
CA THR A 1004 -24.67 1.40 -19.74
C THR A 1004 -23.72 2.07 -18.76
N GLY A 1005 -23.51 3.38 -18.90
CA GLY A 1005 -22.55 4.15 -18.12
C GLY A 1005 -21.15 4.13 -18.67
N GLN A 1006 -20.93 3.60 -19.87
CA GLN A 1006 -19.62 3.58 -20.52
C GLN A 1006 -19.73 3.90 -22.01
N SER A 1007 -18.70 4.58 -22.51
CA SER A 1007 -18.43 4.72 -23.94
C SER A 1007 -16.99 4.29 -24.22
N ARG A 1008 -16.78 3.65 -25.39
CA ARG A 1008 -15.47 3.09 -25.78
C ARG A 1008 -14.43 4.19 -25.88
N TYR A 1009 -14.85 5.35 -26.35
CA TYR A 1009 -13.96 6.47 -26.67
C TYR A 1009 -13.98 7.60 -25.67
N HIS A 1010 -14.79 7.55 -24.61
CA HIS A 1010 -14.99 8.71 -23.73
C HIS A 1010 -14.85 8.40 -22.24
N GLY A 1011 -14.87 7.13 -21.84
CA GLY A 1011 -14.71 6.69 -20.45
C GLY A 1011 -16.02 6.22 -19.82
N VAL A 1012 -16.06 6.24 -18.48
CA VAL A 1012 -17.20 5.77 -17.66
C VAL A 1012 -17.86 6.92 -16.90
N ALA A 1013 -19.15 6.79 -16.63
CA ALA A 1013 -19.91 7.72 -15.81
C ALA A 1013 -19.44 7.65 -14.36
N ALA A 1014 -19.11 8.82 -13.80
CA ALA A 1014 -18.69 9.01 -12.42
C ALA A 1014 -19.39 10.24 -11.82
N GLY A 1015 -19.25 10.42 -10.51
CA GLY A 1015 -19.83 11.57 -9.81
C GLY A 1015 -21.34 11.68 -10.02
N PRO A 1016 -21.89 12.90 -10.23
CA PRO A 1016 -23.32 13.12 -10.43
C PRO A 1016 -23.91 12.42 -11.66
N MET A 1017 -23.10 12.05 -12.65
CA MET A 1017 -23.61 11.41 -13.87
C MET A 1017 -23.87 9.91 -13.68
N ALA A 1018 -23.15 9.24 -12.78
CA ALA A 1018 -23.37 7.81 -12.50
C ALA A 1018 -24.81 7.48 -12.07
N PRO A 1019 -25.42 8.16 -11.07
CA PRO A 1019 -26.81 7.92 -10.70
C PRO A 1019 -27.79 8.34 -11.81
N VAL A 1020 -27.51 9.40 -12.57
CA VAL A 1020 -28.34 9.80 -13.72
C VAL A 1020 -28.41 8.68 -14.75
N VAL A 1021 -27.28 8.09 -15.13
CA VAL A 1021 -27.26 6.97 -16.09
C VAL A 1021 -28.00 5.75 -15.52
N ARG A 1022 -27.79 5.43 -14.24
CA ARG A 1022 -28.47 4.33 -13.57
C ARG A 1022 -29.99 4.47 -13.64
N ASP A 1023 -30.52 5.66 -13.38
CA ASP A 1023 -31.96 5.92 -13.44
C ASP A 1023 -32.49 5.89 -14.89
N LEU A 1024 -31.68 6.35 -15.87
CA LEU A 1024 -32.02 6.28 -17.29
C LEU A 1024 -32.22 4.85 -17.81
N THR A 1025 -31.70 3.83 -17.12
CA THR A 1025 -31.92 2.41 -17.49
C THR A 1025 -33.40 2.00 -17.45
N ALA A 1026 -34.22 2.69 -16.65
CA ALA A 1026 -35.67 2.45 -16.58
C ALA A 1026 -36.41 2.87 -17.86
N LEU A 1027 -35.79 3.69 -18.72
CA LEU A 1027 -36.39 4.16 -19.96
C LEU A 1027 -36.27 3.13 -21.10
N PRO A 1028 -37.27 3.04 -21.99
CA PRO A 1028 -37.18 2.23 -23.21
C PRO A 1028 -35.96 2.57 -24.08
N ASN A 1029 -35.38 1.57 -24.76
CA ASN A 1029 -34.23 1.76 -25.68
C ASN A 1029 -34.46 2.88 -26.70
N GLN A 1030 -35.68 2.95 -27.26
CA GLN A 1030 -36.05 3.98 -28.23
C GLN A 1030 -35.97 5.41 -27.67
N ASP A 1031 -36.24 5.61 -26.37
CA ASP A 1031 -36.23 6.94 -25.75
C ASP A 1031 -34.80 7.41 -25.50
N ILE A 1032 -33.92 6.53 -24.99
CA ILE A 1032 -32.48 6.84 -24.86
C ILE A 1032 -31.84 7.04 -26.22
N ARG A 1033 -32.24 6.28 -27.24
CA ARG A 1033 -31.77 6.49 -28.61
C ARG A 1033 -32.23 7.84 -29.16
N ALA A 1034 -33.48 8.24 -28.90
CA ALA A 1034 -33.97 9.56 -29.29
C ALA A 1034 -33.19 10.69 -28.61
N MET A 1035 -32.87 10.56 -27.32
CA MET A 1035 -32.01 11.52 -26.59
C MET A 1035 -30.63 11.61 -27.25
N ALA A 1036 -30.01 10.47 -27.60
CA ALA A 1036 -28.72 10.44 -28.28
C ALA A 1036 -28.77 11.12 -29.66
N VAL A 1037 -29.82 10.90 -30.47
CA VAL A 1037 -30.03 11.59 -31.76
C VAL A 1037 -30.10 13.10 -31.57
N TYR A 1038 -30.84 13.58 -30.57
CA TYR A 1038 -30.96 15.01 -30.28
C TYR A 1038 -29.62 15.62 -29.86
N LEU A 1039 -28.93 15.02 -28.89
CA LEU A 1039 -27.63 15.51 -28.42
C LEU A 1039 -26.56 15.46 -29.52
N ASN A 1040 -26.55 14.41 -30.34
CA ASN A 1040 -25.62 14.30 -31.46
C ASN A 1040 -25.81 15.41 -32.51
N SER A 1041 -27.01 16.00 -32.62
CA SER A 1041 -27.27 17.08 -33.59
C SER A 1041 -26.49 18.37 -33.33
N PHE A 1042 -25.89 18.52 -32.14
CA PHE A 1042 -25.00 19.63 -31.80
C PHE A 1042 -23.51 19.30 -31.94
N ASN A 1043 -23.17 18.10 -32.42
CA ASN A 1043 -21.80 17.61 -32.58
C ASN A 1043 -21.43 17.54 -34.06
N ASP A 1044 -20.13 17.74 -34.33
CA ASP A 1044 -19.60 17.59 -35.68
C ASP A 1044 -19.42 16.11 -36.02
N ALA A 1045 -19.64 15.75 -37.29
CA ALA A 1045 -19.36 14.39 -37.74
C ALA A 1045 -17.84 14.12 -37.69
N ALA A 1046 -17.47 12.92 -37.22
CA ALA A 1046 -16.07 12.49 -37.23
C ALA A 1046 -15.51 12.50 -38.67
N THR A 1047 -14.34 13.12 -38.84
CA THR A 1047 -13.66 13.26 -40.14
C THR A 1047 -12.78 12.05 -40.49
N GLU A 1048 -12.38 11.27 -39.47
CA GLU A 1048 -11.61 10.02 -39.55
C GLU A 1048 -12.43 8.87 -38.93
N ALA A 1049 -12.16 7.62 -39.33
CA ALA A 1049 -12.78 6.45 -38.72
C ALA A 1049 -12.37 6.33 -37.22
N PRO A 1050 -13.34 6.34 -36.27
CA PRO A 1050 -13.04 6.40 -34.83
C PRO A 1050 -12.11 5.29 -34.32
N ASP A 1051 -12.28 4.04 -34.78
CA ASP A 1051 -11.45 2.91 -34.35
C ASP A 1051 -9.99 3.04 -34.76
N ALA A 1052 -9.71 3.56 -35.96
CA ALA A 1052 -8.35 3.75 -36.45
C ALA A 1052 -7.63 4.86 -35.66
N LEU A 1053 -8.34 5.95 -35.39
CA LEU A 1053 -7.84 7.04 -34.54
C LEU A 1053 -7.60 6.55 -33.11
N ALA A 1054 -8.54 5.79 -32.53
CA ALA A 1054 -8.41 5.21 -31.19
C ALA A 1054 -7.16 4.34 -31.07
N ALA A 1055 -7.00 3.36 -31.98
CA ALA A 1055 -5.84 2.46 -31.96
C ALA A 1055 -4.51 3.21 -32.09
N ARG A 1056 -4.47 4.28 -32.89
CA ARG A 1056 -3.29 5.13 -33.05
C ARG A 1056 -2.95 5.90 -31.76
N LEU A 1057 -3.95 6.50 -31.11
CA LEU A 1057 -3.77 7.23 -29.84
C LEU A 1057 -3.33 6.27 -28.72
N GLU A 1058 -3.95 5.10 -28.63
CA GLU A 1058 -3.59 4.07 -27.65
C GLU A 1058 -2.15 3.58 -27.85
N SER A 1059 -1.75 3.31 -29.09
CA SER A 1059 -0.39 2.89 -29.41
C SER A 1059 0.64 3.98 -29.12
N ALA A 1060 0.31 5.25 -29.38
CA ALA A 1060 1.21 6.39 -29.17
C ALA A 1060 1.42 6.74 -27.68
N THR A 1061 0.52 6.28 -26.80
CA THR A 1061 0.51 6.63 -25.37
C THR A 1061 0.92 5.47 -24.47
N GLN A 1062 1.46 4.38 -25.04
CA GLN A 1062 2.01 3.27 -24.27
C GLN A 1062 3.15 3.75 -23.36
N VAL A 1063 3.07 3.38 -22.09
CA VAL A 1063 4.09 3.70 -21.09
C VAL A 1063 5.19 2.66 -21.20
N THR A 1064 6.31 3.04 -21.85
CA THR A 1064 7.42 2.12 -22.11
C THR A 1064 8.49 2.12 -21.01
N THR A 1065 8.55 3.17 -20.18
CA THR A 1065 9.48 3.27 -19.05
C THR A 1065 8.83 3.92 -17.82
N ALA A 1066 9.24 3.51 -16.62
CA ALA A 1066 8.80 4.07 -15.35
C ALA A 1066 9.78 5.14 -14.81
N ALA A 1067 10.36 5.93 -15.70
CA ALA A 1067 11.51 6.80 -15.42
C ALA A 1067 11.18 8.07 -14.61
N SER A 1068 9.92 8.35 -14.29
CA SER A 1068 9.51 9.45 -13.41
C SER A 1068 8.60 8.96 -12.27
N THR A 1069 8.57 9.67 -11.14
CA THR A 1069 7.69 9.37 -9.99
C THR A 1069 6.22 9.17 -10.41
N GLY A 1070 5.63 10.07 -11.20
CA GLY A 1070 4.26 9.90 -11.70
C GLY A 1070 4.04 8.64 -12.55
N ALA A 1071 5.07 8.19 -13.27
CA ALA A 1071 5.02 6.95 -14.05
C ALA A 1071 5.05 5.70 -13.14
N ARG A 1072 5.86 5.72 -12.07
CA ARG A 1072 5.88 4.65 -11.06
C ARG A 1072 4.57 4.57 -10.28
N LEU A 1073 4.00 5.73 -9.91
CA LEU A 1073 2.67 5.80 -9.31
C LEU A 1073 1.61 5.19 -10.25
N TYR A 1074 1.62 5.53 -11.54
CA TYR A 1074 0.73 4.93 -12.53
C TYR A 1074 0.93 3.41 -12.65
N GLN A 1075 2.18 2.94 -12.78
CA GLN A 1075 2.48 1.51 -12.92
C GLN A 1075 2.07 0.71 -11.68
N GLY A 1076 2.36 1.23 -10.48
CA GLY A 1076 2.04 0.54 -9.22
C GLY A 1076 0.56 0.58 -8.83
N ALA A 1077 -0.17 1.64 -9.19
CA ALA A 1077 -1.54 1.87 -8.69
C ALA A 1077 -2.64 1.80 -9.77
N CYS A 1078 -2.33 2.09 -11.03
CA CYS A 1078 -3.35 2.34 -12.07
C CYS A 1078 -3.25 1.39 -13.27
N ALA A 1079 -2.04 0.98 -13.67
CA ALA A 1079 -1.79 0.27 -14.93
C ALA A 1079 -2.56 -1.06 -15.03
N VAL A 1080 -2.74 -1.79 -13.93
CA VAL A 1080 -3.47 -3.06 -13.93
C VAL A 1080 -4.90 -2.93 -14.52
N CYS A 1081 -5.56 -1.79 -14.30
CA CYS A 1081 -6.90 -1.49 -14.80
C CYS A 1081 -6.91 -0.56 -16.02
N HIS A 1082 -5.80 0.12 -16.35
CA HIS A 1082 -5.78 1.20 -17.35
C HIS A 1082 -4.77 1.05 -18.48
N GLU A 1083 -3.81 0.12 -18.39
CA GLU A 1083 -2.82 -0.08 -19.44
C GLU A 1083 -3.49 -0.54 -20.74
N VAL A 1084 -2.92 -0.23 -21.91
CA VAL A 1084 -3.50 -0.68 -23.18
C VAL A 1084 -3.16 -2.16 -23.39
N GLY A 1085 -4.15 -2.97 -23.77
CA GLY A 1085 -3.92 -4.37 -24.20
C GLY A 1085 -3.86 -5.44 -23.10
N GLY A 1086 -3.97 -5.08 -21.81
CA GLY A 1086 -4.09 -6.05 -20.72
C GLY A 1086 -5.47 -6.71 -20.65
N LEU A 1087 -5.56 -7.86 -19.95
CA LEU A 1087 -6.83 -8.57 -19.74
C LEU A 1087 -7.82 -7.71 -18.92
N PRO A 1088 -9.13 -7.72 -19.22
CA PRO A 1088 -10.13 -7.05 -18.39
C PRO A 1088 -10.21 -7.76 -17.04
N LEU A 1089 -9.73 -7.10 -15.99
CA LEU A 1089 -9.79 -7.56 -14.61
C LEU A 1089 -10.83 -6.70 -13.89
N PHE A 1090 -11.90 -7.32 -13.40
CA PHE A 1090 -12.91 -6.69 -12.53
C PHE A 1090 -13.83 -5.63 -13.17
N GLY A 1091 -14.19 -5.74 -14.46
CA GLY A 1091 -15.22 -4.90 -15.09
C GLY A 1091 -14.74 -4.17 -16.35
N SER A 1092 -15.13 -2.90 -16.49
CA SER A 1092 -14.76 -2.06 -17.63
C SER A 1092 -13.30 -1.60 -17.57
N ARG A 1093 -12.64 -1.54 -18.73
CA ARG A 1093 -11.24 -1.09 -18.88
C ARG A 1093 -11.18 0.16 -19.77
N PRO A 1094 -11.58 1.35 -19.28
CA PRO A 1094 -11.54 2.56 -20.09
C PRO A 1094 -10.10 2.95 -20.43
N SER A 1095 -9.84 3.17 -21.72
CA SER A 1095 -8.56 3.66 -22.21
C SER A 1095 -8.33 5.11 -21.75
N LEU A 1096 -7.24 5.36 -21.04
CA LEU A 1096 -6.90 6.70 -20.58
C LEU A 1096 -6.56 7.65 -21.74
N ALA A 1097 -5.98 7.13 -22.82
CA ALA A 1097 -5.68 7.90 -24.04
C ALA A 1097 -6.93 8.57 -24.64
N LEU A 1098 -8.10 7.93 -24.45
CA LEU A 1098 -9.37 8.33 -25.02
C LEU A 1098 -10.29 9.02 -23.98
N ASN A 1099 -9.96 8.92 -22.69
CA ASN A 1099 -10.82 9.44 -21.64
C ASN A 1099 -10.99 10.97 -21.73
N SER A 1100 -12.24 11.43 -21.82
CA SER A 1100 -12.52 12.86 -22.03
C SER A 1100 -12.00 13.76 -20.91
N ASN A 1101 -11.92 13.25 -19.67
CA ASN A 1101 -11.42 14.03 -18.53
C ASN A 1101 -9.93 14.37 -18.66
N LEU A 1102 -9.13 13.49 -19.28
CA LEU A 1102 -7.71 13.75 -19.53
C LEU A 1102 -7.46 14.81 -20.60
N HIS A 1103 -8.47 15.11 -21.42
CA HIS A 1103 -8.44 16.12 -22.48
C HIS A 1103 -9.15 17.43 -22.08
N SER A 1104 -9.80 17.47 -20.90
CA SER A 1104 -10.46 18.69 -20.39
C SER A 1104 -9.47 19.84 -20.16
N ALA A 1105 -9.99 21.06 -20.18
CA ALA A 1105 -9.26 22.25 -19.76
C ALA A 1105 -9.01 22.29 -18.24
N SER A 1106 -9.85 21.61 -17.45
CA SER A 1106 -9.73 21.56 -15.98
C SER A 1106 -9.30 20.16 -15.48
N PRO A 1107 -8.47 20.06 -14.42
CA PRO A 1107 -8.12 18.78 -13.81
C PRO A 1107 -9.20 18.24 -12.84
N ASP A 1108 -10.24 19.02 -12.53
CA ASP A 1108 -11.22 18.73 -11.47
C ASP A 1108 -11.78 17.31 -11.50
N ASN A 1109 -12.35 16.88 -12.63
CA ASN A 1109 -12.96 15.55 -12.72
C ASN A 1109 -11.94 14.43 -12.53
N LEU A 1110 -10.74 14.58 -13.10
CA LEU A 1110 -9.68 13.58 -12.94
C LEU A 1110 -9.23 13.50 -11.47
N VAL A 1111 -9.02 14.65 -10.82
CA VAL A 1111 -8.65 14.73 -9.40
C VAL A 1111 -9.76 14.15 -8.51
N GLN A 1112 -11.03 14.45 -8.79
CA GLN A 1112 -12.18 13.89 -8.08
C GLN A 1112 -12.19 12.36 -8.19
N VAL A 1113 -12.04 11.80 -9.40
CA VAL A 1113 -12.02 10.36 -9.63
C VAL A 1113 -10.84 9.68 -8.94
N ILE A 1114 -9.63 10.25 -9.01
CA ILE A 1114 -8.45 9.68 -8.33
C ILE A 1114 -8.65 9.70 -6.81
N LEU A 1115 -9.10 10.82 -6.24
CA LEU A 1115 -9.23 10.95 -4.79
C LEU A 1115 -10.39 10.13 -4.23
N HIS A 1116 -11.54 10.12 -4.90
CA HIS A 1116 -12.77 9.50 -4.38
C HIS A 1116 -13.07 8.11 -4.94
N GLY A 1117 -12.38 7.69 -6.01
CA GLY A 1117 -12.69 6.45 -6.71
C GLY A 1117 -14.09 6.47 -7.35
N ILE A 1118 -14.56 5.29 -7.75
CA ILE A 1118 -15.91 5.06 -8.26
C ILE A 1118 -16.51 3.88 -7.50
N ALA A 1119 -17.02 4.15 -6.29
CA ALA A 1119 -17.61 3.16 -5.37
C ALA A 1119 -18.96 2.60 -5.85
N GLU A 1120 -19.79 3.47 -6.42
CA GLU A 1120 -21.12 3.14 -6.90
C GLU A 1120 -21.19 3.43 -8.41
N PRO A 1121 -20.66 2.53 -9.26
CA PRO A 1121 -20.73 2.71 -10.70
C PRO A 1121 -22.19 2.69 -11.18
N ALA A 1122 -22.45 3.26 -12.36
CA ALA A 1122 -23.78 3.29 -12.96
C ALA A 1122 -24.38 1.88 -13.19
N SER A 1123 -23.52 0.88 -13.40
CA SER A 1123 -23.87 -0.54 -13.44
C SER A 1123 -22.76 -1.39 -12.83
N SER A 1124 -23.10 -2.58 -12.31
CA SER A 1124 -22.12 -3.50 -11.69
C SER A 1124 -21.06 -4.01 -12.65
N ASP A 1125 -21.39 -4.10 -13.94
CA ASP A 1125 -20.48 -4.62 -14.98
C ASP A 1125 -19.29 -3.69 -15.26
N LEU A 1126 -19.39 -2.42 -14.85
CA LEU A 1126 -18.31 -1.45 -15.01
C LEU A 1126 -17.15 -1.68 -14.05
N GLY A 1127 -17.37 -2.42 -12.96
CA GLY A 1127 -16.36 -2.60 -11.92
C GLY A 1127 -16.25 -1.41 -10.96
N TYR A 1128 -15.43 -1.59 -9.93
CA TYR A 1128 -15.11 -0.58 -8.94
C TYR A 1128 -13.74 0.05 -9.23
N MET A 1129 -13.61 1.36 -9.01
CA MET A 1129 -12.30 2.04 -9.00
C MET A 1129 -11.94 2.46 -7.57
N PRO A 1130 -10.76 2.06 -7.04
CA PRO A 1130 -10.31 2.44 -5.71
C PRO A 1130 -10.09 3.94 -5.55
N ALA A 1131 -10.31 4.43 -4.33
CA ALA A 1131 -10.05 5.81 -3.92
C ALA A 1131 -8.61 5.95 -3.43
N PHE A 1132 -7.88 6.97 -3.91
CA PHE A 1132 -6.49 7.22 -3.51
C PHE A 1132 -6.31 8.38 -2.52
N ARG A 1133 -7.40 8.99 -2.05
CA ARG A 1133 -7.35 10.08 -1.07
C ARG A 1133 -6.53 9.73 0.18
N ASN A 1134 -6.61 8.51 0.68
CA ASN A 1134 -5.94 8.14 1.93
C ASN A 1134 -4.57 7.46 1.71
N SER A 1135 -4.29 7.00 0.50
CA SER A 1135 -3.06 6.27 0.14
C SER A 1135 -2.02 7.14 -0.57
N MET A 1136 -2.41 8.26 -1.19
CA MET A 1136 -1.47 9.19 -1.83
C MET A 1136 -1.48 10.56 -1.15
N SER A 1137 -0.31 11.19 -1.08
CA SER A 1137 -0.14 12.58 -0.65
C SER A 1137 -0.49 13.58 -1.77
N ASP A 1138 -0.61 14.86 -1.44
CA ASP A 1138 -0.94 15.90 -2.44
C ASP A 1138 0.14 15.99 -3.53
N ALA A 1139 1.41 15.88 -3.14
CA ALA A 1139 2.53 15.89 -4.08
C ALA A 1139 2.50 14.66 -5.00
N GLN A 1140 2.16 13.47 -4.47
CA GLN A 1140 2.05 12.26 -5.28
C GLN A 1140 0.87 12.35 -6.27
N VAL A 1141 -0.28 12.88 -5.85
CA VAL A 1141 -1.43 13.08 -6.76
C VAL A 1141 -1.09 14.12 -7.84
N GLU A 1142 -0.38 15.20 -7.50
CA GLU A 1142 0.09 16.20 -8.47
C GLU A 1142 1.05 15.59 -9.51
N GLU A 1143 2.03 14.81 -9.07
CA GLU A 1143 2.96 14.07 -9.95
C GLU A 1143 2.21 13.09 -10.86
N LEU A 1144 1.27 12.32 -10.32
CA LEU A 1144 0.45 11.38 -11.09
C LEU A 1144 -0.41 12.10 -12.12
N VAL A 1145 -1.18 13.13 -11.72
CA VAL A 1145 -2.07 13.89 -12.62
C VAL A 1145 -1.27 14.56 -13.74
N THR A 1146 -0.12 15.14 -13.41
CA THR A 1146 0.77 15.77 -14.39
C THR A 1146 1.33 14.74 -15.37
N PHE A 1147 1.76 13.58 -14.88
CA PHE A 1147 2.20 12.48 -15.71
C PHE A 1147 1.09 12.00 -16.65
N LEU A 1148 -0.10 11.72 -16.11
CA LEU A 1148 -1.24 11.23 -16.90
C LEU A 1148 -1.60 12.21 -18.03
N ARG A 1149 -1.65 13.51 -17.73
CA ARG A 1149 -1.91 14.55 -18.75
C ARG A 1149 -0.85 14.54 -19.85
N ARG A 1150 0.43 14.55 -19.46
CA ARG A 1150 1.56 14.55 -20.41
C ARG A 1150 1.59 13.29 -21.26
N GLN A 1151 1.28 12.14 -20.67
CA GLN A 1151 1.37 10.83 -21.32
C GLN A 1151 0.18 10.56 -22.23
N PHE A 1152 -1.04 10.83 -21.76
CA PHE A 1152 -2.27 10.40 -22.43
C PHE A 1152 -2.99 11.51 -23.20
N ALA A 1153 -2.58 12.78 -23.04
CA ALA A 1153 -3.04 13.92 -23.82
C ALA A 1153 -1.88 14.89 -24.16
N PRO A 1154 -0.81 14.41 -24.85
CA PRO A 1154 0.41 15.18 -25.09
C PRO A 1154 0.22 16.41 -25.99
N ASP A 1155 -0.86 16.46 -26.76
CA ASP A 1155 -1.25 17.58 -27.62
C ASP A 1155 -1.89 18.74 -26.83
N LYS A 1156 -2.29 18.49 -25.58
CA LYS A 1156 -2.93 19.48 -24.72
C LYS A 1156 -1.91 20.18 -23.81
N PRO A 1157 -2.12 21.46 -23.48
CA PRO A 1157 -1.25 22.15 -22.53
C PRO A 1157 -1.34 21.50 -21.14
N ALA A 1158 -0.23 21.60 -20.40
CA ALA A 1158 -0.20 21.24 -18.98
C ALA A 1158 -1.22 22.08 -18.19
N TRP A 1159 -1.89 21.47 -17.21
CA TRP A 1159 -2.81 22.18 -16.34
C TRP A 1159 -2.06 23.12 -15.39
N THR A 1160 -2.71 24.24 -15.05
CA THR A 1160 -2.25 25.15 -13.99
C THR A 1160 -3.15 24.99 -12.76
N GLY A 1161 -2.63 25.28 -11.57
CA GLY A 1161 -3.44 25.24 -10.35
C GLY A 1161 -3.84 23.83 -9.86
N VAL A 1162 -3.06 22.80 -10.22
CA VAL A 1162 -3.37 21.39 -9.86
C VAL A 1162 -3.38 21.21 -8.35
N ARG A 1163 -2.39 21.77 -7.65
CA ARG A 1163 -2.26 21.65 -6.18
C ARG A 1163 -3.41 22.31 -5.43
N GLU A 1164 -3.85 23.48 -5.88
CA GLU A 1164 -5.02 24.19 -5.34
C GLU A 1164 -6.30 23.40 -5.56
N THR A 1165 -6.41 22.71 -6.70
CA THR A 1165 -7.54 21.82 -7.00
C THR A 1165 -7.55 20.60 -6.10
N ILE A 1166 -6.40 19.94 -5.90
CA ILE A 1166 -6.25 18.83 -4.94
C ILE A 1166 -6.65 19.29 -3.53
N ALA A 1167 -6.13 20.43 -3.06
CA ALA A 1167 -6.46 20.96 -1.74
C ALA A 1167 -7.96 21.27 -1.59
N ARG A 1168 -8.59 21.84 -2.64
CA ARG A 1168 -10.03 22.12 -2.68
C ARG A 1168 -10.86 20.83 -2.58
N VAL A 1169 -10.56 19.82 -3.41
CA VAL A 1169 -11.27 18.53 -3.41
C VAL A 1169 -11.02 17.76 -2.09
N ARG A 1170 -9.84 17.92 -1.50
CA ARG A 1170 -9.52 17.31 -0.20
C ARG A 1170 -10.20 17.98 1.00
N SER A 1171 -10.59 19.24 0.87
CA SER A 1171 -11.28 19.95 1.94
C SER A 1171 -12.64 19.29 2.21
N PRO A 1172 -13.06 19.16 3.49
CA PRO A 1172 -14.40 18.70 3.81
C PRO A 1172 -15.42 19.62 3.12
N ALA A 1173 -16.40 19.07 2.41
CA ALA A 1173 -17.51 19.86 1.89
C ALA A 1173 -18.20 20.57 3.07
N HIS A 1174 -18.28 21.90 3.00
CA HIS A 1174 -18.92 22.74 4.01
C HIS A 1174 -20.44 22.61 4.02
#